data_AF-A0A662UCV4-F1
#
_entry.id   AF-A0A662UCV4-F1
#
_cell.length_a   1.000
_cell.length_b   1.000
_cell.length_c   1.000
_cell.angle_alpha   90.00
_cell.angle_beta   90.00
_cell.angle_gamma   90.00
#
_symmetry.space_group_name_H-M   'P 1'
#
loop_
_entity.id
_entity.type
_entity.pdbx_description
1 polymer ?
#
loop_
_entity_poly.entity_id
_entity_poly.type
_entity_poly.pdbx_seq_one_letter_code
_entity_poly.pdbx_strand_id
1 'polypeptide(L)'
;MMMPKRYVLVIAEKPKAAFKIARALSGSKLVKQSLYGIPYWVFYHNGVAYVIASAAGHLFTLATGDYGFPVFNYYWVPSWVTSKEAKYTKPYYLALKKLCKNAIAFINACDYDIEGSVIGYLIIRELGNLNKAYRMKFSTLTPQDLRKAFSSLSKGLDMPMVEAGLCRHELDWLWGINVSRALMYAVKRVTGKKVILSAGRVQSPTLMEVVSAEKQRNLFIPTPTFNINVQVSIGGKLYSLEYIGKPFTKKTDAEEALNRIKREKWATIENIRYEVEKIKPPPPFNLGDLQAEAAKIYGFSPLKTQEIAEQLYLDALISYPRTNSQKLPPTIGYKSIMAKLKEIPEYTELVGNLLLEVSRPLKPHEGGKTDPAHPAIYPTGLKSKTMTADKRKIYDLIVRRFLATFSSNIVLQSLTIYLKISNYRFRLKLRKIYAKGWLKYYPYLNIDYVENIPSIDKGQKIPIVKAKIIIGYSRYGRTYNKSSLLKWMEGVNIGTESTRARIIESLFLRGYLKTVKGKIEVTPLGYAISEVLERYFKDLTSVELTRKFEKMLNDIRERRVRREDIVKESKNILSNILLEFKDKAAEKAGIELAKSLKYIPVENKCTICGNEVLEGSLCKNHSRALELLTEKYKVWVNVLGTCSWKEYLEKISKLNISGKWVREVAQAILKGYIEANPQ
;
A
#
# COMPACT_ATOMS: atom_id res chain seq x y z
N MET A 1 23.86 -11.00 40.85
CA MET A 1 24.91 -9.98 40.59
C MET A 1 24.29 -8.61 40.72
N MET A 2 24.84 -7.73 41.57
CA MET A 2 24.33 -6.36 41.73
C MET A 2 24.56 -5.54 40.45
N MET A 3 23.72 -4.52 40.25
CA MET A 3 23.84 -3.58 39.13
C MET A 3 25.18 -2.84 39.19
N PRO A 4 25.93 -2.71 38.08
CA PRO A 4 27.21 -1.99 38.09
C PRO A 4 27.03 -0.54 38.54
N LYS A 5 28.01 0.01 39.28
CA LYS A 5 27.95 1.41 39.77
C LYS A 5 28.03 2.44 38.64
N ARG A 6 28.78 2.16 37.56
CA ARG A 6 28.92 2.99 36.36
C ARG A 6 28.82 2.10 35.13
N TYR A 7 27.99 2.48 34.16
CA TYR A 7 27.81 1.72 32.92
C TYR A 7 27.31 2.59 31.77
N VAL A 8 27.56 2.13 30.55
CA VAL A 8 26.93 2.68 29.34
C VAL A 8 25.59 1.97 29.11
N LEU A 9 24.51 2.73 28.96
CA LEU A 9 23.18 2.18 28.70
C LEU A 9 22.89 2.16 27.20
N VAL A 10 22.66 0.98 26.65
CA VAL A 10 22.22 0.76 25.28
C VAL A 10 20.71 0.53 25.27
N ILE A 11 19.99 1.35 24.53
CA ILE A 11 18.53 1.32 24.43
C ILE A 11 18.15 0.78 23.06
N ALA A 12 17.60 -0.43 23.02
CA ALA A 12 17.04 -1.02 21.80
C ALA A 12 15.52 -0.84 21.74
N GLU A 13 14.93 -0.93 20.55
CA GLU A 13 13.49 -0.76 20.41
C GLU A 13 12.71 -1.96 20.96
N LYS A 14 13.07 -3.18 20.55
CA LYS A 14 12.35 -4.41 20.89
C LYS A 14 13.19 -5.33 21.80
N PRO A 15 12.56 -6.15 22.67
CA PRO A 15 13.28 -7.11 23.51
C PRO A 15 14.17 -8.08 22.73
N LYS A 16 13.71 -8.56 21.56
CA LYS A 16 14.50 -9.41 20.67
C LYS A 16 15.75 -8.69 20.15
N ALA A 17 15.62 -7.43 19.74
CA ALA A 17 16.75 -6.62 19.28
C ALA A 17 17.76 -6.39 20.41
N ALA A 18 17.29 -6.04 21.62
CA ALA A 18 18.14 -5.91 22.81
C ALA A 18 18.95 -7.20 23.06
N PHE A 19 18.29 -8.35 23.02
CA PHE A 19 18.96 -9.64 23.19
C PHE A 19 20.01 -9.92 22.10
N LYS A 20 19.69 -9.64 20.83
CA LYS A 20 20.60 -9.83 19.69
C LYS A 20 21.83 -8.93 19.80
N ILE A 21 21.64 -7.66 20.15
CA ILE A 21 22.72 -6.70 20.43
C ILE A 21 23.58 -7.23 21.58
N ALA A 22 22.96 -7.65 22.68
CA ALA A 22 23.68 -8.13 23.84
C ALA A 22 24.53 -9.36 23.55
N ARG A 23 23.98 -10.33 22.84
CA ARG A 23 24.72 -11.52 22.41
C ARG A 23 25.83 -11.20 21.42
N ALA A 24 25.64 -10.24 20.51
CA ALA A 24 26.65 -9.85 19.53
C ALA A 24 27.85 -9.15 20.17
N LEU A 25 27.61 -8.31 21.19
CA LEU A 25 28.65 -7.49 21.82
C LEU A 25 29.35 -8.17 23.00
N SER A 26 28.69 -9.07 23.73
CA SER A 26 29.22 -9.70 24.94
C SER A 26 30.19 -10.87 24.71
N GLY A 27 30.18 -11.47 23.51
CA GLY A 27 30.92 -12.70 23.26
C GLY A 27 30.39 -13.85 24.13
N SER A 28 31.18 -14.31 25.11
CA SER A 28 30.88 -15.47 25.96
C SER A 28 30.35 -15.15 27.37
N LYS A 29 30.47 -13.91 27.86
CA LYS A 29 30.11 -13.52 29.24
C LYS A 29 28.93 -12.54 29.27
N LEU A 30 27.72 -13.07 29.10
CA LEU A 30 26.47 -12.31 29.12
C LEU A 30 25.63 -12.63 30.36
N VAL A 31 25.35 -11.63 31.21
CA VAL A 31 24.51 -11.81 32.38
C VAL A 31 23.12 -11.24 32.11
N LYS A 32 22.08 -12.08 32.19
CA LYS A 32 20.68 -11.65 32.13
C LYS A 32 20.21 -11.26 33.53
N GLN A 33 19.56 -10.11 33.64
CA GLN A 33 18.93 -9.63 34.87
C GLN A 33 17.49 -9.17 34.57
N SER A 34 16.74 -8.79 35.61
CA SER A 34 15.35 -8.33 35.48
C SER A 34 15.08 -7.12 36.39
N LEU A 35 14.33 -6.15 35.87
CA LEU A 35 13.76 -5.03 36.64
C LEU A 35 12.30 -4.90 36.26
N TYR A 36 11.40 -4.90 37.26
CA TYR A 36 9.95 -4.82 37.03
C TYR A 36 9.41 -5.91 36.07
N GLY A 37 10.01 -7.10 36.10
CA GLY A 37 9.67 -8.20 35.18
C GLY A 37 10.23 -8.04 33.76
N ILE A 38 10.95 -6.95 33.46
CA ILE A 38 11.56 -6.71 32.15
C ILE A 38 13.01 -7.17 32.15
N PRO A 39 13.41 -8.06 31.23
CA PRO A 39 14.77 -8.50 31.12
C PRO A 39 15.68 -7.39 30.58
N TYR A 40 16.88 -7.32 31.13
CA TYR A 40 17.99 -6.53 30.60
C TYR A 40 19.27 -7.35 30.70
N TRP A 41 20.30 -6.91 29.99
CA TRP A 41 21.55 -7.65 29.88
C TRP A 41 22.73 -6.80 30.29
N VAL A 42 23.71 -7.44 30.93
CA VAL A 42 24.95 -6.81 31.38
C VAL A 42 26.13 -7.58 30.80
N PHE A 43 27.07 -6.85 30.23
CA PHE A 43 28.37 -7.39 29.82
C PHE A 43 29.47 -6.35 30.08
N TYR A 44 30.72 -6.80 30.09
CA TYR A 44 31.88 -5.92 30.21
C TYR A 44 32.67 -5.93 28.92
N HIS A 45 33.10 -4.74 28.49
CA HIS A 45 33.98 -4.57 27.34
C HIS A 45 35.06 -3.56 27.72
N ASN A 46 36.33 -3.97 27.65
CA ASN A 46 37.49 -3.17 28.05
C ASN A 46 37.36 -2.55 29.45
N GLY A 47 36.90 -3.35 30.42
CA GLY A 47 36.70 -2.91 31.82
C GLY A 47 35.46 -2.02 32.06
N VAL A 48 34.75 -1.60 31.01
CA VAL A 48 33.53 -0.80 31.13
C VAL A 48 32.30 -1.71 31.09
N ALA A 49 31.39 -1.50 32.04
CA ALA A 49 30.10 -2.20 32.05
C ALA A 49 29.15 -1.58 31.00
N TYR A 50 28.49 -2.45 30.24
CA TYR A 50 27.42 -2.10 29.33
C TYR A 50 26.15 -2.78 29.77
N VAL A 51 25.08 -1.99 29.82
CA VAL A 51 23.74 -2.43 30.18
C VAL A 51 22.85 -2.26 28.95
N ILE A 52 22.19 -3.32 28.51
CA ILE A 52 21.32 -3.29 27.33
C ILE A 52 19.89 -3.56 27.78
N ALA A 53 18.98 -2.64 27.43
CA ALA A 53 17.56 -2.74 27.74
C ALA A 53 16.72 -2.35 26.52
N SER A 54 15.43 -2.70 26.54
CA SER A 54 14.50 -2.42 25.45
C SER A 54 13.38 -1.47 25.85
N ALA A 55 12.90 -0.66 24.91
CA ALA A 55 11.75 0.23 25.07
C ALA A 55 10.38 -0.44 24.82
N ALA A 56 10.35 -1.58 24.13
CA ALA A 56 9.16 -2.24 23.55
C ALA A 56 8.40 -1.41 22.50
N GLY A 57 8.92 -0.25 22.09
CA GLY A 57 8.30 0.69 21.17
C GLY A 57 8.23 2.10 21.78
N HIS A 58 7.22 2.88 21.38
CA HIS A 58 6.98 4.23 21.89
C HIS A 58 6.58 4.22 23.38
N LEU A 59 7.47 4.70 24.25
CA LEU A 59 7.21 4.89 25.68
C LEU A 59 6.60 6.25 26.03
N PHE A 60 6.64 7.19 25.09
CA PHE A 60 6.06 8.51 25.21
C PHE A 60 5.09 8.76 24.07
N THR A 61 4.04 9.54 24.35
CA THR A 61 3.06 10.01 23.37
C THR A 61 2.67 11.44 23.68
N LEU A 62 2.10 12.13 22.70
CA LEU A 62 1.51 13.44 22.91
C LEU A 62 0.16 13.34 23.62
N ALA A 63 -0.04 14.20 24.62
CA ALA A 63 -1.29 14.35 25.36
C ALA A 63 -1.60 15.83 25.63
N THR A 64 -2.81 16.07 26.11
CA THR A 64 -3.29 17.39 26.51
C THR A 64 -4.22 17.27 27.71
N GLY A 65 -4.19 18.26 28.59
CA GLY A 65 -5.19 18.43 29.65
C GLY A 65 -6.43 19.18 29.18
N ASP A 66 -6.37 19.80 27.99
CA ASP A 66 -7.44 20.65 27.48
C ASP A 66 -8.62 19.80 27.00
N TYR A 67 -9.82 20.20 27.42
CA TYR A 67 -11.08 19.59 27.00
C TYR A 67 -11.66 20.29 25.77
N GLY A 68 -12.38 19.54 24.94
CA GLY A 68 -13.01 20.09 23.73
C GLY A 68 -12.04 20.32 22.57
N PHE A 69 -12.39 21.27 21.71
CA PHE A 69 -11.62 21.74 20.55
C PHE A 69 -11.91 23.24 20.34
N PRO A 70 -10.95 24.04 19.83
CA PRO A 70 -9.62 23.65 19.39
C PRO A 70 -8.66 23.37 20.56
N VAL A 71 -7.63 22.54 20.32
CA VAL A 71 -6.56 22.25 21.27
C VAL A 71 -5.21 22.39 20.59
N PHE A 72 -4.38 23.27 21.15
CA PHE A 72 -3.03 23.57 20.65
C PHE A 72 -1.93 23.37 21.69
N ASN A 73 -2.31 23.17 22.96
CA ASN A 73 -1.39 22.83 24.03
C ASN A 73 -1.26 21.31 24.12
N TYR A 74 -0.03 20.84 24.05
CA TYR A 74 0.30 19.44 24.18
C TYR A 74 1.67 19.27 24.82
N TYR A 75 1.87 18.10 25.40
CA TYR A 75 3.13 17.71 26.03
C TYR A 75 3.32 16.21 25.89
N TRP A 76 4.58 15.78 25.93
CA TRP A 76 4.93 14.37 25.90
C TRP A 76 4.70 13.76 27.29
N VAL A 77 3.97 12.66 27.34
CA VAL A 77 3.70 11.90 28.56
C VAL A 77 4.02 10.42 28.36
N PRO A 78 4.25 9.64 29.43
CA PRO A 78 4.36 8.21 29.31
C PRO A 78 3.11 7.60 28.67
N SER A 79 3.27 6.77 27.63
CA SER A 79 2.18 6.26 26.80
C SER A 79 1.07 5.54 27.59
N TRP A 80 1.41 4.84 28.67
CA TRP A 80 0.45 4.12 29.51
C TRP A 80 -0.53 5.03 30.27
N VAL A 81 -0.25 6.34 30.34
CA VAL A 81 -1.14 7.32 31.01
C VAL A 81 -2.33 7.68 30.11
N THR A 82 -2.20 7.60 28.78
CA THR A 82 -3.24 8.06 27.84
C THR A 82 -4.17 6.96 27.34
N SER A 83 -3.77 5.69 27.43
CA SER A 83 -4.50 4.57 26.82
C SER A 83 -4.32 3.27 27.61
N LYS A 84 -5.40 2.50 27.72
CA LYS A 84 -5.37 1.17 28.37
C LYS A 84 -4.53 0.18 27.57
N GLU A 85 -4.56 0.30 26.24
CA GLU A 85 -3.81 -0.53 25.30
C GLU A 85 -2.29 -0.34 25.46
N ALA A 86 -1.85 0.83 25.95
CA ALA A 86 -0.45 1.13 26.21
C ALA A 86 0.02 0.73 27.63
N LYS A 87 -0.83 0.15 28.49
CA LYS A 87 -0.46 -0.23 29.88
C LYS A 87 0.77 -1.15 29.95
N TYR A 88 0.96 -2.02 28.96
CA TYR A 88 2.13 -2.90 28.88
C TYR A 88 3.47 -2.15 28.82
N THR A 89 3.48 -0.85 28.48
CA THR A 89 4.69 -0.02 28.40
C THR A 89 5.18 0.44 29.78
N LYS A 90 4.32 0.44 30.81
CA LYS A 90 4.65 0.93 32.16
C LYS A 90 5.86 0.22 32.79
N PRO A 91 5.97 -1.13 32.78
CA PRO A 91 7.13 -1.81 33.34
C PRO A 91 8.44 -1.45 32.61
N TYR A 92 8.40 -1.31 31.27
CA TYR A 92 9.56 -0.89 30.47
C TYR A 92 10.00 0.54 30.81
N TYR A 93 9.04 1.46 30.96
CA TYR A 93 9.31 2.82 31.41
C TYR A 93 9.98 2.86 32.78
N LEU A 94 9.46 2.12 33.77
CA LEU A 94 10.03 2.07 35.11
C LEU A 94 11.44 1.45 35.13
N ALA A 95 11.65 0.39 34.36
CA ALA A 95 12.97 -0.23 34.21
C ALA A 95 13.96 0.76 33.62
N LEU A 96 13.63 1.41 32.49
CA LEU A 96 14.51 2.40 31.85
C LEU A 96 14.72 3.63 32.73
N LYS A 97 13.71 4.12 33.45
CA LYS A 97 13.87 5.22 34.41
C LYS A 97 14.92 4.90 35.48
N LYS A 98 14.92 3.67 36.01
CA LYS A 98 15.94 3.21 36.97
C LYS A 98 17.32 3.03 36.32
N LEU A 99 17.36 2.47 35.12
CA LEU A 99 18.59 2.23 34.37
C LEU A 99 19.26 3.54 33.91
N CYS A 100 18.51 4.55 33.50
CA CYS A 100 19.08 5.81 33.01
C CYS A 100 19.74 6.62 34.13
N LYS A 101 19.24 6.54 35.38
CA LYS A 101 19.74 7.32 36.52
C LYS A 101 21.24 7.16 36.77
N ASN A 102 21.77 5.95 36.63
CA ASN A 102 23.18 5.64 36.93
C ASN A 102 24.06 5.46 35.67
N ALA A 103 23.51 5.74 34.49
CA ALA A 103 24.24 5.58 33.23
C ALA A 103 25.24 6.73 33.02
N ILE A 104 26.47 6.39 32.61
CA ILE A 104 27.51 7.39 32.29
C ILE A 104 27.45 7.85 30.82
N ALA A 105 26.79 7.07 29.95
CA ALA A 105 26.51 7.41 28.56
C ALA A 105 25.32 6.58 28.05
N PHE A 106 24.71 7.05 26.96
CA PHE A 106 23.52 6.44 26.34
C PHE A 106 23.80 6.12 24.87
N ILE A 107 23.43 4.92 24.43
CA ILE A 107 23.48 4.53 23.02
C ILE A 107 22.05 4.25 22.55
N ASN A 108 21.54 5.06 21.63
CA ASN A 108 20.32 4.74 20.90
C ASN A 108 20.64 3.66 19.86
N ALA A 109 20.19 2.44 20.14
CA ALA A 109 20.26 1.27 19.27
C ALA A 109 18.84 0.79 18.87
N CYS A 110 17.86 1.69 18.82
CA CYS A 110 16.59 1.44 18.15
C CYS A 110 16.81 1.28 16.64
N ASP A 111 15.81 0.78 15.92
CA ASP A 111 15.91 0.55 14.48
C ASP A 111 16.31 1.85 13.74
N TYR A 112 17.06 1.74 12.63
CA TYR A 112 17.65 2.89 11.95
C TYR A 112 16.69 3.63 11.01
N ASP A 113 15.48 3.90 11.49
CA ASP A 113 14.47 4.72 10.83
C ASP A 113 14.18 6.01 11.62
N ILE A 114 13.21 6.79 11.12
CA ILE A 114 12.75 8.02 11.80
C ILE A 114 12.13 7.67 13.17
N GLU A 115 11.32 6.61 13.24
CA GLU A 115 10.61 6.23 14.47
C GLU A 115 11.58 5.79 15.58
N GLY A 116 12.54 4.91 15.27
CA GLY A 116 13.57 4.49 16.21
C GLY A 116 14.48 5.64 16.66
N SER A 117 14.69 6.63 15.79
CA SER A 117 15.40 7.87 16.16
C SER A 117 14.61 8.68 17.19
N VAL A 118 13.30 8.86 16.99
CA VAL A 118 12.40 9.54 17.95
C VAL A 118 12.26 8.78 19.26
N ILE A 119 12.06 7.46 19.23
CA ILE A 119 11.92 6.61 20.43
C ILE A 119 13.14 6.77 21.34
N GLY A 120 14.33 6.56 20.80
CA GLY A 120 15.56 6.67 21.58
C GLY A 120 15.83 8.10 22.05
N TYR A 121 15.52 9.11 21.22
CA TYR A 121 15.63 10.52 21.62
C TYR A 121 14.73 10.86 22.81
N LEU A 122 13.43 10.53 22.75
CA LEU A 122 12.48 10.85 23.82
C LEU A 122 12.88 10.16 25.14
N ILE A 123 13.30 8.90 25.08
CA ILE A 123 13.76 8.17 26.28
C ILE A 123 14.99 8.84 26.90
N ILE A 124 15.98 9.21 26.09
CA ILE A 124 17.22 9.82 26.61
C ILE A 124 16.96 11.25 27.08
N ARG A 125 16.10 12.01 26.40
CA ARG A 125 15.70 13.36 26.80
C ARG A 125 14.99 13.36 28.15
N GLU A 126 14.01 12.48 28.32
CA GLU A 126 13.12 12.49 29.49
C GLU A 126 13.70 11.77 30.71
N LEU A 127 14.51 10.72 30.49
CA LEU A 127 14.99 9.85 31.57
C LEU A 127 16.51 9.91 31.77
N GLY A 128 17.25 10.47 30.82
CA GLY A 128 18.71 10.43 30.76
C GLY A 128 19.35 11.79 30.52
N ASN A 129 20.38 11.84 29.67
CA ASN A 129 21.09 13.07 29.33
C ASN A 129 21.57 13.04 27.86
N LEU A 130 21.03 13.96 27.05
CA LEU A 130 21.33 14.05 25.61
C LEU A 130 22.80 14.39 25.31
N ASN A 131 23.49 15.11 26.19
CA ASN A 131 24.90 15.47 25.99
C ASN A 131 25.84 14.25 26.07
N LYS A 132 25.33 13.12 26.55
CA LYS A 132 26.06 11.85 26.70
C LYS A 132 25.51 10.77 25.75
N ALA A 133 24.81 11.17 24.69
CA ALA A 133 24.14 10.26 23.77
C ALA A 133 25.00 9.92 22.53
N TYR A 134 24.82 8.70 22.03
CA TYR A 134 25.42 8.17 20.81
C TYR A 134 24.35 7.44 20.00
N ARG A 135 24.54 7.35 18.67
CA ARG A 135 23.66 6.59 17.77
C ARG A 135 24.38 5.39 17.17
N MET A 136 23.78 4.21 17.33
CA MET A 136 24.19 2.98 16.66
C MET A 136 23.33 2.79 15.41
N LYS A 137 23.97 2.63 14.24
CA LYS A 137 23.32 2.55 12.92
C LYS A 137 23.61 1.19 12.27
N PHE A 138 22.58 0.38 12.07
CA PHE A 138 22.67 -0.96 11.47
C PHE A 138 21.47 -1.24 10.56
N SER A 139 21.66 -2.14 9.60
CA SER A 139 20.59 -2.56 8.66
C SER A 139 20.20 -4.03 8.84
N THR A 140 20.92 -4.79 9.66
CA THR A 140 20.60 -6.16 10.03
C THR A 140 20.90 -6.40 11.52
N LEU A 141 20.21 -7.36 12.12
CA LEU A 141 20.51 -7.83 13.48
C LEU A 141 21.51 -9.00 13.49
N THR A 142 22.38 -9.08 12.48
CA THR A 142 23.43 -10.09 12.43
C THR A 142 24.57 -9.73 13.39
N PRO A 143 25.27 -10.72 14.00
CA PRO A 143 26.37 -10.42 14.92
C PRO A 143 27.52 -9.62 14.30
N GLN A 144 27.74 -9.74 12.99
CA GLN A 144 28.79 -9.00 12.29
C GLN A 144 28.40 -7.53 12.12
N ASP A 145 27.19 -7.26 11.63
CA ASP A 145 26.70 -5.89 11.40
C ASP A 145 26.55 -5.12 12.71
N LEU A 146 26.06 -5.79 13.77
CA LEU A 146 25.95 -5.21 15.11
C LEU A 146 27.32 -4.85 15.71
N ARG A 147 28.33 -5.71 15.57
CA ARG A 147 29.70 -5.39 16.04
C ARG A 147 30.30 -4.23 15.26
N LYS A 148 30.11 -4.22 13.93
CA LYS A 148 30.56 -3.11 13.07
C LYS A 148 29.90 -1.80 13.49
N ALA A 149 28.58 -1.77 13.61
CA ALA A 149 27.82 -0.59 14.01
C ALA A 149 28.21 -0.06 15.41
N PHE A 150 28.56 -0.96 16.34
CA PHE A 150 29.07 -0.58 17.65
C PHE A 150 30.50 -0.03 17.61
N SER A 151 31.35 -0.52 16.72
CA SER A 151 32.69 0.06 16.51
C SER A 151 32.66 1.44 15.83
N SER A 152 31.58 1.77 15.13
CA SER A 152 31.41 3.02 14.37
C SER A 152 30.28 3.89 14.93
N LEU A 153 30.16 4.00 16.26
CA LEU A 153 29.14 4.83 16.91
C LEU A 153 29.26 6.29 16.49
N SER A 154 28.14 6.90 16.13
CA SER A 154 28.07 8.34 15.91
C SER A 154 27.93 9.06 17.25
N LYS A 155 28.77 10.06 17.52
CA LYS A 155 28.61 10.94 18.69
C LYS A 155 27.37 11.82 18.48
N GLY A 156 26.51 11.89 19.49
CA GLY A 156 25.22 12.56 19.40
C GLY A 156 24.14 11.71 18.70
N LEU A 157 22.92 12.22 18.71
CA LEU A 157 21.79 11.64 17.99
C LEU A 157 21.62 12.28 16.61
N ASP A 158 20.93 11.59 15.71
CA ASP A 158 20.61 12.08 14.37
C ASP A 158 19.49 13.13 14.46
N MET A 159 19.82 14.32 14.94
CA MET A 159 18.85 15.37 15.25
C MET A 159 17.95 15.73 14.05
N PRO A 160 18.44 15.82 12.79
CA PRO A 160 17.54 16.08 11.67
C PRO A 160 16.48 14.98 11.46
N MET A 161 16.82 13.70 11.69
CA MET A 161 15.82 12.62 11.67
C MET A 161 14.85 12.71 12.84
N VAL A 162 15.35 13.06 14.03
CA VAL A 162 14.54 13.24 15.25
C VAL A 162 13.54 14.38 15.05
N GLU A 163 13.98 15.57 14.64
CA GLU A 163 13.13 16.75 14.48
C GLU A 163 12.04 16.53 13.43
N ALA A 164 12.38 15.87 12.30
CA ALA A 164 11.38 15.50 11.30
C ALA A 164 10.36 14.50 11.85
N GLY A 165 10.80 13.52 12.65
CA GLY A 165 9.90 12.58 13.31
C GLY A 165 8.98 13.27 14.32
N LEU A 166 9.53 14.13 15.20
CA LEU A 166 8.74 14.89 16.16
C LEU A 166 7.72 15.79 15.47
N CYS A 167 8.13 16.51 14.42
CA CYS A 167 7.23 17.32 13.60
C CYS A 167 6.07 16.49 13.06
N ARG A 168 6.34 15.29 12.53
CA ARG A 168 5.29 14.38 12.05
C ARG A 168 4.32 14.00 13.16
N HIS A 169 4.83 13.58 14.31
CA HIS A 169 4.00 13.22 15.47
C HIS A 169 3.13 14.40 15.93
N GLU A 170 3.69 15.61 15.98
CA GLU A 170 2.98 16.83 16.37
C GLU A 170 1.90 17.22 15.35
N LEU A 171 2.20 17.20 14.06
CA LEU A 171 1.24 17.50 13.00
C LEU A 171 0.10 16.48 12.97
N ASP A 172 0.42 15.18 12.99
CA ASP A 172 -0.58 14.11 12.95
C ASP A 172 -1.47 14.15 14.22
N TRP A 173 -0.89 14.49 15.39
CA TRP A 173 -1.64 14.67 16.63
C TRP A 173 -2.54 15.91 16.60
N LEU A 174 -2.02 17.07 16.14
CA LEU A 174 -2.77 18.32 16.08
C LEU A 174 -4.00 18.19 15.19
N TRP A 175 -3.82 17.74 13.95
CA TRP A 175 -4.93 17.54 13.01
C TRP A 175 -5.86 16.42 13.48
N GLY A 176 -5.28 15.31 13.95
CA GLY A 176 -6.04 14.14 14.38
C GLY A 176 -6.96 14.45 15.55
N ILE A 177 -6.42 15.02 16.64
CA ILE A 177 -7.20 15.33 17.84
C ILE A 177 -8.27 16.38 17.56
N ASN A 178 -7.90 17.47 16.91
CA ASN A 178 -8.84 18.58 16.70
C ASN A 178 -10.01 18.17 15.81
N VAL A 179 -9.73 17.60 14.63
CA VAL A 179 -10.81 17.27 13.69
C VAL A 179 -11.65 16.11 14.22
N SER A 180 -11.03 15.10 14.84
CA SER A 180 -11.80 14.01 15.46
C SER A 180 -12.71 14.52 16.59
N ARG A 181 -12.21 15.40 17.47
CA ARG A 181 -13.02 16.00 18.55
C ARG A 181 -14.12 16.91 18.02
N ALA A 182 -13.87 17.65 16.95
CA ALA A 182 -14.87 18.46 16.27
C ALA A 182 -16.02 17.59 15.72
N LEU A 183 -15.69 16.49 15.03
CA LEU A 183 -16.69 15.53 14.52
C LEU A 183 -17.50 14.87 15.65
N MET A 184 -16.83 14.45 16.74
CA MET A 184 -17.50 13.86 17.90
C MET A 184 -18.39 14.87 18.63
N TYR A 185 -17.95 16.13 18.73
CA TYR A 185 -18.75 17.22 19.30
C TYR A 185 -19.99 17.48 18.47
N ALA A 186 -19.87 17.53 17.13
CA ALA A 186 -20.99 17.72 16.22
C ALA A 186 -22.11 16.69 16.48
N VAL A 187 -21.76 15.39 16.55
CA VAL A 187 -22.74 14.33 16.87
C VAL A 187 -23.31 14.47 18.28
N LYS A 188 -22.46 14.77 19.28
CA LYS A 188 -22.91 14.95 20.66
C LYS A 188 -23.87 16.13 20.81
N ARG A 189 -23.63 17.23 20.10
CA ARG A 189 -24.47 18.44 20.15
C ARG A 189 -25.91 18.14 19.73
N VAL A 190 -26.11 17.29 18.73
CA VAL A 190 -27.45 17.01 18.18
C VAL A 190 -28.13 15.77 18.78
N THR A 191 -27.36 14.82 19.34
CA THR A 191 -27.91 13.55 19.86
C THR A 191 -27.76 13.35 21.36
N GLY A 192 -26.92 14.14 22.03
CA GLY A 192 -26.44 13.88 23.39
C GLY A 192 -25.50 12.66 23.52
N LYS A 193 -25.36 11.84 22.48
CA LYS A 193 -24.59 10.58 22.51
C LYS A 193 -23.11 10.82 22.24
N LYS A 194 -22.26 10.05 22.94
CA LYS A 194 -20.81 10.01 22.68
C LYS A 194 -20.52 8.93 21.65
N VAL A 195 -19.77 9.29 20.62
CA VAL A 195 -19.31 8.38 19.56
C VAL A 195 -17.81 8.49 19.38
N ILE A 196 -17.20 7.49 18.77
CA ILE A 196 -15.78 7.52 18.41
C ILE A 196 -15.67 7.71 16.90
N LEU A 197 -15.24 8.90 16.49
CA LEU A 197 -14.91 9.24 15.11
C LEU A 197 -13.44 9.64 15.03
N SER A 198 -12.82 9.45 13.88
CA SER A 198 -11.43 9.79 13.63
C SER A 198 -11.26 10.45 12.27
N ALA A 199 -10.37 11.43 12.22
CA ALA A 199 -9.83 11.98 10.99
C ALA A 199 -8.31 12.11 11.15
N GLY A 200 -7.58 12.22 10.04
CA GLY A 200 -6.14 12.39 10.10
C GLY A 200 -5.54 12.73 8.74
N ARG A 201 -4.40 13.40 8.76
CA ARG A 201 -3.76 13.99 7.57
C ARG A 201 -3.62 13.03 6.39
N VAL A 202 -3.26 11.77 6.63
CA VAL A 202 -3.16 10.76 5.57
C VAL A 202 -4.40 9.88 5.47
N GLN A 203 -5.12 9.67 6.59
CA GLN A 203 -6.33 8.85 6.64
C GLN A 203 -7.46 9.45 5.81
N SER A 204 -7.71 10.76 5.96
CA SER A 204 -8.75 11.51 5.27
C SER A 204 -8.62 11.50 3.74
N PRO A 205 -7.49 11.93 3.12
CA PRO A 205 -7.36 11.91 1.66
C PRO A 205 -7.41 10.48 1.10
N THR A 206 -6.98 9.47 1.87
CA THR A 206 -7.08 8.07 1.47
C THR A 206 -8.52 7.59 1.43
N LEU A 207 -9.34 7.99 2.41
CA LEU A 207 -10.77 7.71 2.39
C LEU A 207 -11.45 8.39 1.20
N MET A 208 -11.14 9.67 0.95
CA MET A 208 -11.71 10.45 -0.16
C MET A 208 -11.42 9.84 -1.52
N GLU A 209 -10.21 9.34 -1.74
CA GLU A 209 -9.87 8.63 -2.97
C GLU A 209 -10.75 7.38 -3.16
N VAL A 210 -10.95 6.57 -2.12
CA VAL A 210 -11.79 5.37 -2.21
C VAL A 210 -13.25 5.76 -2.47
N VAL A 211 -13.75 6.80 -1.79
CA VAL A 211 -15.12 7.32 -1.98
C VAL A 211 -15.32 7.84 -3.40
N SER A 212 -14.38 8.64 -3.92
CA SER A 212 -14.44 9.16 -5.29
C SER A 212 -14.42 8.03 -6.31
N ALA A 213 -13.50 7.08 -6.16
CA ALA A 213 -13.40 5.93 -7.07
C ALA A 213 -14.66 5.05 -7.03
N GLU A 214 -15.29 4.89 -5.86
CA GLU A 214 -16.53 4.14 -5.71
C GLU A 214 -17.75 4.88 -6.26
N LYS A 215 -17.89 6.19 -6.04
CA LYS A 215 -18.94 7.03 -6.63
C LYS A 215 -18.91 6.93 -8.15
N GLN A 216 -17.74 7.14 -8.76
CA GLN A 216 -17.55 7.01 -10.21
C GLN A 216 -17.91 5.61 -10.72
N ARG A 217 -17.51 4.56 -10.00
CA ARG A 217 -17.85 3.17 -10.35
C ARG A 217 -19.35 2.90 -10.26
N ASN A 218 -20.02 3.39 -9.21
CA ASN A 218 -21.44 3.12 -8.97
C ASN A 218 -22.36 3.91 -9.92
N LEU A 219 -21.87 5.01 -10.49
CA LEU A 219 -22.54 5.82 -11.52
C LEU A 219 -22.16 5.44 -12.95
N PHE A 220 -21.25 4.49 -13.16
CA PHE A 220 -20.74 4.16 -14.49
C PHE A 220 -21.80 3.44 -15.35
N ILE A 221 -22.00 3.93 -16.57
CA ILE A 221 -22.86 3.31 -17.58
C ILE A 221 -21.99 2.86 -18.75
N PRO A 222 -21.87 1.54 -19.01
CA PRO A 222 -21.09 1.03 -20.12
C PRO A 222 -21.72 1.43 -21.46
N THR A 223 -20.88 1.82 -22.42
CA THR A 223 -21.27 2.02 -23.81
C THR A 223 -20.83 0.81 -24.63
N PRO A 224 -21.69 0.23 -25.48
CA PRO A 224 -21.30 -0.87 -26.35
C PRO A 224 -20.28 -0.40 -27.38
N THR A 225 -19.35 -1.29 -27.68
CA THR A 225 -18.37 -1.15 -28.76
C THR A 225 -18.34 -2.46 -29.51
N PHE A 226 -18.12 -2.43 -30.81
CA PHE A 226 -18.14 -3.63 -31.62
C PHE A 226 -16.75 -3.92 -32.15
N ASN A 227 -16.28 -5.15 -31.92
CA ASN A 227 -15.04 -5.64 -32.48
C ASN A 227 -15.33 -6.86 -33.35
N ILE A 228 -14.51 -7.07 -34.36
CA ILE A 228 -14.60 -8.25 -35.20
C ILE A 228 -13.59 -9.25 -34.69
N ASN A 229 -14.07 -10.42 -34.31
CA ASN A 229 -13.22 -11.56 -33.98
C ASN A 229 -13.24 -12.53 -35.15
N VAL A 230 -12.05 -12.78 -35.69
CA VAL A 230 -11.83 -13.74 -36.77
C VAL A 230 -10.99 -14.88 -36.23
N GLN A 231 -11.39 -16.11 -36.52
CA GLN A 231 -10.62 -17.32 -36.25
C GLN A 231 -10.09 -17.87 -37.57
N VAL A 232 -8.80 -18.19 -37.56
CA VAL A 232 -8.08 -18.74 -38.71
C VAL A 232 -7.42 -20.07 -38.34
N SER A 233 -7.20 -20.94 -39.32
CA SER A 233 -6.50 -22.21 -39.13
C SER A 233 -5.06 -22.11 -39.62
N ILE A 234 -4.08 -22.27 -38.74
CA ILE A 234 -2.64 -22.28 -39.08
C ILE A 234 -2.06 -23.60 -38.58
N GLY A 235 -1.53 -24.42 -39.49
CA GLY A 235 -0.95 -25.72 -39.13
C GLY A 235 -1.95 -26.64 -38.40
N GLY A 236 -3.22 -26.60 -38.78
CA GLY A 236 -4.29 -27.40 -38.15
C GLY A 236 -4.80 -26.88 -36.79
N LYS A 237 -4.24 -25.79 -36.27
CA LYS A 237 -4.68 -25.17 -35.01
C LYS A 237 -5.47 -23.89 -35.27
N LEU A 238 -6.50 -23.66 -34.47
CA LEU A 238 -7.32 -22.46 -34.54
C LEU A 238 -6.71 -21.33 -33.73
N TYR A 239 -6.59 -20.15 -34.34
CA TYR A 239 -6.11 -18.94 -33.70
C TYR A 239 -7.12 -17.82 -33.84
N SER A 240 -7.40 -17.13 -32.73
CA SER A 240 -8.20 -15.91 -32.73
C SER A 240 -7.31 -14.72 -33.06
N LEU A 241 -7.73 -13.95 -34.06
CA LEU A 241 -7.05 -12.73 -34.47
C LEU A 241 -7.53 -11.52 -33.66
N GLU A 242 -6.59 -10.63 -33.35
CA GLU A 242 -6.85 -9.31 -32.76
C GLU A 242 -7.03 -8.28 -33.87
N TYR A 243 -8.14 -7.58 -33.90
CA TYR A 243 -8.34 -6.47 -34.83
C TYR A 243 -7.47 -5.28 -34.44
N ILE A 244 -6.72 -4.71 -35.40
CA ILE A 244 -5.77 -3.61 -35.14
C ILE A 244 -6.46 -2.24 -35.19
N GLY A 245 -7.61 -2.12 -35.85
CA GLY A 245 -8.35 -0.87 -35.93
C GLY A 245 -8.99 -0.47 -34.60
N LYS A 246 -9.50 0.77 -34.53
CA LYS A 246 -10.36 1.18 -33.42
C LYS A 246 -11.63 0.33 -33.40
N PRO A 247 -12.15 -0.05 -32.22
CA PRO A 247 -13.47 -0.66 -32.12
C PRO A 247 -14.51 0.20 -32.83
N PHE A 248 -15.44 -0.44 -33.54
CA PHE A 248 -16.54 0.24 -34.20
C PHE A 248 -17.48 0.80 -33.15
N THR A 249 -17.89 2.07 -33.33
CA THR A 249 -18.80 2.78 -32.43
C THR A 249 -20.26 2.66 -32.84
N LYS A 250 -20.56 2.10 -34.02
CA LYS A 250 -21.92 1.77 -34.46
C LYS A 250 -22.01 0.31 -34.87
N LYS A 251 -23.17 -0.29 -34.59
CA LYS A 251 -23.46 -1.69 -34.92
C LYS A 251 -23.46 -1.92 -36.44
N THR A 252 -24.07 -1.00 -37.19
CA THR A 252 -24.17 -1.03 -38.66
C THR A 252 -22.80 -1.11 -39.31
N ASP A 253 -21.86 -0.27 -38.88
CA ASP A 253 -20.50 -0.23 -39.43
C ASP A 253 -19.76 -1.55 -39.19
N ALA A 254 -20.00 -2.19 -38.04
CA ALA A 254 -19.43 -3.49 -37.71
C ALA A 254 -20.06 -4.63 -38.52
N GLU A 255 -21.36 -4.56 -38.81
CA GLU A 255 -22.08 -5.51 -39.66
C GLU A 255 -21.64 -5.44 -41.12
N GLU A 256 -21.48 -4.23 -41.66
CA GLU A 256 -20.90 -4.03 -42.99
C GLU A 256 -19.49 -4.61 -43.09
N ALA A 257 -18.65 -4.34 -42.09
CA ALA A 257 -17.30 -4.86 -42.01
C ALA A 257 -17.27 -6.40 -41.90
N LEU A 258 -18.14 -6.99 -41.08
CA LEU A 258 -18.27 -8.44 -40.96
C LEU A 258 -18.71 -9.09 -42.28
N ASN A 259 -19.66 -8.49 -42.98
CA ASN A 259 -20.16 -9.00 -44.26
C ASN A 259 -19.08 -8.99 -45.34
N ARG A 260 -18.25 -7.94 -45.39
CA ARG A 260 -17.06 -7.89 -46.26
C ARG A 260 -16.08 -9.00 -45.91
N ILE A 261 -15.80 -9.22 -44.63
CA ILE A 261 -14.89 -10.28 -44.16
C ILE A 261 -15.41 -11.69 -44.47
N LYS A 262 -16.72 -11.95 -44.30
CA LYS A 262 -17.32 -13.27 -44.56
C LYS A 262 -17.31 -13.67 -46.04
N ARG A 263 -17.20 -12.71 -46.96
CA ARG A 263 -17.04 -12.99 -48.40
C ARG A 263 -15.65 -13.51 -48.74
N GLU A 264 -14.67 -13.29 -47.86
CA GLU A 264 -13.32 -13.77 -48.03
C GLU A 264 -13.16 -15.19 -47.48
N LYS A 265 -12.55 -16.09 -48.26
CA LYS A 265 -12.17 -17.44 -47.80
C LYS A 265 -10.83 -17.45 -47.06
N TRP A 266 -10.01 -16.42 -47.28
CA TRP A 266 -8.61 -16.41 -46.88
C TRP A 266 -8.22 -15.09 -46.20
N ALA A 267 -7.40 -15.17 -45.17
CA ALA A 267 -6.64 -14.05 -44.64
C ALA A 267 -5.24 -14.07 -45.25
N THR A 268 -4.80 -12.95 -45.82
CA THR A 268 -3.47 -12.87 -46.45
C THR A 268 -2.46 -12.31 -45.44
N ILE A 269 -1.32 -12.96 -45.27
CA ILE A 269 -0.25 -12.45 -44.41
C ILE A 269 0.43 -11.26 -45.12
N GLU A 270 0.21 -10.04 -44.63
CA GLU A 270 0.87 -8.83 -45.16
C GLU A 270 2.30 -8.70 -44.65
N ASN A 271 2.53 -9.04 -43.39
CA ASN A 271 3.83 -8.88 -42.76
C ASN A 271 4.02 -9.87 -41.60
N ILE A 272 5.27 -10.24 -41.37
CA ILE A 272 5.70 -11.10 -40.28
C ILE A 272 6.84 -10.38 -39.56
N ARG A 273 6.76 -10.28 -38.24
CA ARG A 273 7.84 -9.74 -37.41
C ARG A 273 8.30 -10.78 -36.40
N TYR A 274 9.59 -11.08 -36.45
CA TYR A 274 10.29 -11.88 -35.46
C TYR A 274 11.04 -10.94 -34.52
N GLU A 275 10.76 -11.06 -33.22
CA GLU A 275 11.38 -10.25 -32.19
C GLU A 275 11.87 -11.14 -31.06
N VAL A 276 13.03 -10.79 -30.50
CA VAL A 276 13.51 -11.40 -29.26
C VAL A 276 13.09 -10.48 -28.11
N GLU A 277 12.06 -10.87 -27.37
CA GLU A 277 11.63 -10.14 -26.16
C GLU A 277 12.48 -10.60 -24.97
N LYS A 278 13.09 -9.65 -24.26
CA LYS A 278 13.84 -9.91 -23.03
C LYS A 278 13.10 -9.32 -21.83
N ILE A 279 12.69 -10.17 -20.90
CA ILE A 279 12.11 -9.72 -19.63
C ILE A 279 13.22 -9.75 -18.58
N LYS A 280 13.67 -8.55 -18.17
CA LYS A 280 14.70 -8.40 -17.14
C LYS A 280 14.25 -9.00 -15.81
N PRO A 281 15.19 -9.46 -14.96
CA PRO A 281 14.85 -9.84 -13.61
C PRO A 281 14.09 -8.74 -12.87
N PRO A 282 13.21 -9.10 -11.94
CA PRO A 282 12.64 -8.12 -11.03
C PRO A 282 13.73 -7.52 -10.12
N PRO A 283 13.64 -6.23 -9.75
CA PRO A 283 14.56 -5.65 -8.78
C PRO A 283 14.38 -6.28 -7.38
N PRO A 284 15.36 -6.14 -6.48
CA PRO A 284 15.21 -6.59 -5.09
C PRO A 284 14.06 -5.83 -4.42
N PHE A 285 13.45 -6.46 -3.43
CA PHE A 285 12.26 -5.90 -2.79
C PHE A 285 12.57 -4.62 -2.01
N ASN A 286 11.74 -3.60 -2.21
CA ASN A 286 11.43 -2.66 -1.15
C ASN A 286 10.15 -3.13 -0.39
N LEU A 287 9.72 -2.41 0.65
CA LEU A 287 8.54 -2.85 1.43
C LEU A 287 7.25 -2.89 0.60
N GLY A 288 7.01 -1.86 -0.21
CA GLY A 288 5.79 -1.75 -1.01
C GLY A 288 5.68 -2.84 -2.08
N ASP A 289 6.80 -3.23 -2.67
CA ASP A 289 6.88 -4.31 -3.65
C ASP A 289 6.68 -5.68 -2.99
N LEU A 290 7.28 -5.88 -1.81
CA LEU A 290 7.05 -7.11 -1.02
C LEU A 290 5.57 -7.26 -0.64
N GLN A 291 4.94 -6.17 -0.19
CA GLN A 291 3.52 -6.14 0.16
C GLN A 291 2.63 -6.45 -1.05
N ALA A 292 2.93 -5.86 -2.22
CA ALA A 292 2.15 -6.09 -3.43
C ALA A 292 2.24 -7.52 -3.94
N GLU A 293 3.44 -8.10 -3.93
CA GLU A 293 3.65 -9.47 -4.40
C GLU A 293 3.11 -10.50 -3.40
N ALA A 294 3.26 -10.28 -2.10
CA ALA A 294 2.64 -11.12 -1.08
C ALA A 294 1.11 -11.09 -1.14
N ALA A 295 0.51 -9.93 -1.45
CA ALA A 295 -0.93 -9.82 -1.67
C ALA A 295 -1.37 -10.59 -2.93
N LYS A 296 -0.62 -10.47 -4.03
CA LYS A 296 -0.91 -11.16 -5.30
C LYS A 296 -0.79 -12.68 -5.18
N ILE A 297 0.26 -13.16 -4.52
CA ILE A 297 0.61 -14.59 -4.46
C ILE A 297 -0.10 -15.30 -3.31
N TYR A 298 -0.18 -14.68 -2.13
CA TYR A 298 -0.68 -15.32 -0.91
C TYR A 298 -1.95 -14.69 -0.34
N GLY A 299 -2.46 -13.59 -0.91
CA GLY A 299 -3.62 -12.88 -0.39
C GLY A 299 -3.37 -12.14 0.94
N PHE A 300 -2.10 -11.96 1.34
CA PHE A 300 -1.80 -11.28 2.61
C PHE A 300 -2.09 -9.78 2.52
N SER A 301 -2.63 -9.21 3.60
CA SER A 301 -2.77 -7.75 3.69
C SER A 301 -1.39 -7.10 3.80
N PRO A 302 -1.24 -5.83 3.36
CA PRO A 302 0.02 -5.11 3.53
C PRO A 302 0.52 -5.06 4.97
N LEU A 303 -0.38 -4.91 5.95
CA LEU A 303 -0.01 -4.89 7.37
C LEU A 303 0.53 -6.24 7.81
N LYS A 304 -0.16 -7.34 7.48
CA LYS A 304 0.30 -8.70 7.82
C LYS A 304 1.69 -8.98 7.23
N THR A 305 1.92 -8.60 5.97
CA THR A 305 3.24 -8.76 5.33
C THR A 305 4.31 -7.95 6.05
N GLN A 306 4.03 -6.70 6.42
CA GLN A 306 4.96 -5.84 7.17
C GLN A 306 5.29 -6.43 8.54
N GLU A 307 4.30 -6.91 9.29
CA GLU A 307 4.50 -7.54 10.60
C GLU A 307 5.34 -8.81 10.51
N ILE A 308 5.08 -9.66 9.50
CA ILE A 308 5.88 -10.86 9.25
C ILE A 308 7.33 -10.50 8.90
N ALA A 309 7.53 -9.52 8.02
CA ALA A 309 8.86 -9.06 7.64
C ALA A 309 9.63 -8.48 8.85
N GLU A 310 8.96 -7.70 9.72
CA GLU A 310 9.55 -7.21 10.96
C GLU A 310 9.97 -8.37 11.88
N GLN A 311 9.16 -9.42 11.99
CA GLN A 311 9.54 -10.60 12.77
C GLN A 311 10.75 -11.35 12.16
N LEU A 312 10.82 -11.49 10.84
CA LEU A 312 11.97 -12.11 10.16
C LEU A 312 13.25 -11.29 10.39
N TYR A 313 13.15 -9.96 10.38
CA TYR A 313 14.25 -9.06 10.71
C TYR A 313 14.69 -9.21 12.18
N LEU A 314 13.75 -9.24 13.13
CA LEU A 314 14.04 -9.46 14.56
C LEU A 314 14.69 -10.83 14.81
N ASP A 315 14.36 -11.83 14.00
CA ASP A 315 14.98 -13.15 14.02
C ASP A 315 16.38 -13.16 13.33
N ALA A 316 16.78 -12.02 12.73
CA ALA A 316 18.00 -11.75 11.98
C ALA A 316 18.11 -12.48 10.63
N LEU A 317 16.97 -12.88 10.05
CA LEU A 317 16.90 -13.67 8.81
C LEU A 317 16.90 -12.80 7.55
N ILE A 318 16.41 -11.56 7.67
CA ILE A 318 16.39 -10.57 6.58
C ILE A 318 16.96 -9.23 7.06
N SER A 319 17.29 -8.36 6.11
CA SER A 319 17.60 -6.96 6.38
C SER A 319 16.36 -6.17 6.84
N TYR A 320 16.60 -4.98 7.36
CA TYR A 320 15.56 -4.09 7.84
C TYR A 320 14.49 -3.85 6.76
N PRO A 321 13.21 -4.18 7.01
CA PRO A 321 12.23 -4.28 5.94
C PRO A 321 11.58 -2.95 5.58
N ARG A 322 11.71 -1.90 6.41
CA ARG A 322 11.09 -0.59 6.14
C ARG A 322 12.05 0.29 5.34
N THR A 323 12.19 -0.06 4.07
CA THR A 323 13.07 0.60 3.10
C THR A 323 12.30 0.86 1.81
N ASN A 324 12.56 2.00 1.18
CA ASN A 324 12.08 2.28 -0.19
C ASN A 324 13.08 1.81 -1.26
N SER A 325 14.29 1.43 -0.87
CA SER A 325 15.38 1.07 -1.77
C SER A 325 15.11 -0.20 -2.55
N GLN A 326 15.46 -0.17 -3.83
CA GLN A 326 15.55 -1.31 -4.72
C GLN A 326 17.02 -1.57 -5.13
N LYS A 327 17.96 -1.13 -4.28
CA LYS A 327 19.41 -1.21 -4.48
C LYS A 327 20.06 -2.17 -3.49
N LEU A 328 21.02 -2.97 -3.95
CA LEU A 328 21.80 -3.88 -3.10
C LEU A 328 23.28 -3.49 -3.23
N PRO A 329 23.86 -2.71 -2.31
CA PRO A 329 25.25 -2.29 -2.43
C PRO A 329 26.22 -3.48 -2.27
N PRO A 330 27.39 -3.48 -2.94
CA PRO A 330 28.35 -4.59 -2.85
C PRO A 330 28.83 -4.91 -1.44
N THR A 331 28.77 -3.91 -0.54
CA THR A 331 29.16 -4.02 0.88
C THR A 331 28.36 -5.05 1.67
N ILE A 332 27.20 -5.51 1.19
CA ILE A 332 26.42 -6.56 1.86
C ILE A 332 27.05 -7.96 1.72
N GLY A 333 27.99 -8.15 0.79
CA GLY A 333 28.73 -9.40 0.63
C GLY A 333 27.90 -10.56 0.07
N TYR A 334 27.37 -10.41 -1.15
CA TYR A 334 26.48 -11.39 -1.80
C TYR A 334 27.03 -12.83 -1.78
N LYS A 335 28.34 -13.00 -2.00
CA LYS A 335 29.00 -14.33 -2.01
C LYS A 335 28.82 -15.06 -0.67
N SER A 336 28.97 -14.35 0.45
CA SER A 336 28.78 -14.92 1.79
C SER A 336 27.32 -15.30 2.04
N ILE A 337 26.39 -14.47 1.59
CA ILE A 337 24.95 -14.75 1.68
C ILE A 337 24.60 -16.00 0.87
N MET A 338 25.03 -16.07 -0.40
CA MET A 338 24.81 -17.24 -1.28
C MET A 338 25.39 -18.51 -0.66
N ALA A 339 26.62 -18.47 -0.15
CA ALA A 339 27.25 -19.63 0.49
C ALA A 339 26.40 -20.17 1.65
N LYS A 340 25.92 -19.29 2.53
CA LYS A 340 25.07 -19.69 3.67
C LYS A 340 23.69 -20.18 3.23
N LEU A 341 23.08 -19.53 2.23
CA LEU A 341 21.81 -19.97 1.65
C LEU A 341 21.92 -21.36 1.01
N LYS A 342 23.05 -21.68 0.38
CA LYS A 342 23.31 -23.00 -0.21
C LYS A 342 23.27 -24.12 0.83
N GLU A 343 23.59 -23.83 2.08
CA GLU A 343 23.52 -24.81 3.17
C GLU A 343 22.10 -25.01 3.74
N ILE A 344 21.10 -24.29 3.23
CA ILE A 344 19.68 -24.47 3.59
C ILE A 344 19.08 -25.41 2.55
N PRO A 345 18.57 -26.61 2.92
CA PRO A 345 18.13 -27.64 1.98
C PRO A 345 17.16 -27.12 0.90
N GLU A 346 16.24 -26.23 1.26
CA GLU A 346 15.27 -25.65 0.35
C GLU A 346 15.88 -24.79 -0.78
N TYR A 347 17.10 -24.28 -0.59
CA TYR A 347 17.76 -23.36 -1.53
C TYR A 347 19.08 -23.91 -2.08
N THR A 348 19.54 -25.08 -1.63
CA THR A 348 20.82 -25.68 -2.05
C THR A 348 20.93 -25.78 -3.57
N GLU A 349 19.92 -26.37 -4.21
CA GLU A 349 19.91 -26.57 -5.66
C GLU A 349 19.78 -25.22 -6.40
N LEU A 350 18.88 -24.35 -5.94
CA LEU A 350 18.65 -23.03 -6.55
C LEU A 350 19.93 -22.18 -6.54
N VAL A 351 20.65 -22.14 -5.42
CA VAL A 351 21.91 -21.40 -5.32
C VAL A 351 23.01 -22.07 -6.14
N GLY A 352 23.09 -23.41 -6.11
CA GLY A 352 24.06 -24.17 -6.90
C GLY A 352 23.94 -23.87 -8.39
N ASN A 353 22.73 -23.98 -8.93
CA ASN A 353 22.43 -23.70 -10.33
C ASN A 353 22.71 -22.24 -10.68
N LEU A 354 22.29 -21.29 -9.84
CA LEU A 354 22.53 -19.87 -10.08
C LEU A 354 24.03 -19.56 -10.18
N LEU A 355 24.84 -20.11 -9.28
CA LEU A 355 26.29 -19.86 -9.25
C LEU A 355 27.04 -20.44 -10.45
N LEU A 356 26.49 -21.45 -11.12
CA LEU A 356 27.02 -22.00 -12.37
C LEU A 356 26.63 -21.14 -13.59
N GLU A 357 25.48 -20.48 -13.54
CA GLU A 357 24.92 -19.70 -14.65
C GLU A 357 25.39 -18.25 -14.69
N VAL A 358 25.72 -17.65 -13.53
CA VAL A 358 26.04 -16.22 -13.43
C VAL A 358 27.52 -15.94 -13.64
N SER A 359 27.80 -14.88 -14.40
CA SER A 359 29.16 -14.36 -14.56
C SER A 359 29.67 -13.73 -13.26
N ARG A 360 30.99 -13.77 -13.06
CA ARG A 360 31.67 -13.11 -11.94
C ARG A 360 32.26 -11.76 -12.42
N PRO A 361 32.16 -10.67 -11.64
CA PRO A 361 31.53 -10.55 -10.31
C PRO A 361 29.99 -10.56 -10.36
N LEU A 362 29.36 -11.01 -9.27
CA LEU A 362 27.89 -10.98 -9.10
C LEU A 362 27.38 -9.53 -9.18
N LYS A 363 26.46 -9.27 -10.10
CA LYS A 363 25.81 -7.97 -10.28
C LYS A 363 24.29 -8.13 -10.21
N PRO A 364 23.61 -7.53 -9.23
CA PRO A 364 22.15 -7.60 -9.16
C PRO A 364 21.52 -6.66 -10.20
N HIS A 365 20.39 -7.05 -10.75
CA HIS A 365 19.51 -6.15 -11.48
C HIS A 365 18.79 -5.23 -10.48
N GLU A 366 19.25 -3.99 -10.40
CA GLU A 366 18.72 -3.02 -9.45
C GLU A 366 17.53 -2.22 -10.00
N GLY A 367 16.65 -1.80 -9.11
CA GLY A 367 15.56 -0.88 -9.45
C GLY A 367 15.99 0.59 -9.45
N GLY A 368 15.03 1.48 -9.68
CA GLY A 368 15.26 2.94 -9.71
C GLY A 368 15.17 3.61 -8.34
N LYS A 369 14.44 3.01 -7.38
CA LYS A 369 14.22 3.62 -6.06
C LYS A 369 15.42 3.42 -5.13
N THR A 370 15.73 4.43 -4.33
CA THR A 370 16.82 4.44 -3.35
C THR A 370 16.28 4.79 -1.97
N ASP A 371 17.07 4.48 -0.95
CA ASP A 371 16.86 4.93 0.42
C ASP A 371 18.23 5.29 1.00
N PRO A 372 18.42 6.49 1.59
CA PRO A 372 19.72 6.91 2.09
C PRO A 372 20.26 6.04 3.25
N ALA A 373 19.38 5.44 4.04
CA ALA A 373 19.76 4.72 5.25
C ALA A 373 19.89 3.21 5.03
N HIS A 374 19.04 2.66 4.15
CA HIS A 374 18.87 1.23 4.02
C HIS A 374 19.01 0.71 2.58
N PRO A 375 19.69 -0.42 2.38
CA PRO A 375 19.57 -1.16 1.12
C PRO A 375 18.15 -1.74 0.97
N ALA A 376 17.90 -2.41 -0.16
CA ALA A 376 16.70 -3.22 -0.37
C ALA A 376 16.59 -4.36 0.66
N ILE A 377 15.43 -5.00 0.71
CA ILE A 377 15.17 -6.17 1.55
C ILE A 377 15.89 -7.39 0.96
N TYR A 378 16.77 -8.02 1.74
CA TYR A 378 17.54 -9.21 1.34
C TYR A 378 17.67 -10.22 2.49
N PRO A 379 17.88 -11.52 2.20
CA PRO A 379 18.15 -12.52 3.23
C PRO A 379 19.57 -12.41 3.77
N THR A 380 19.76 -12.58 5.08
CA THR A 380 21.10 -12.55 5.70
C THR A 380 21.90 -13.84 5.50
N GLY A 381 21.24 -14.90 5.02
CA GLY A 381 21.77 -16.25 4.91
C GLY A 381 21.73 -17.05 6.22
N LEU A 382 21.31 -16.46 7.35
CA LEU A 382 21.20 -17.21 8.60
C LEU A 382 20.06 -18.23 8.54
N LYS A 383 20.29 -19.41 9.12
CA LYS A 383 19.28 -20.48 9.24
C LYS A 383 18.32 -20.14 10.39
N SER A 384 17.02 -20.33 10.16
CA SER A 384 16.03 -20.24 11.24
C SER A 384 15.98 -21.53 12.05
N LYS A 385 15.77 -21.41 13.36
CA LYS A 385 15.48 -22.56 14.23
C LYS A 385 13.98 -22.88 14.28
N THR A 386 13.12 -21.89 14.06
CA THR A 386 11.66 -22.03 14.10
C THR A 386 11.02 -21.10 13.07
N MET A 387 10.09 -21.61 12.28
CA MET A 387 9.44 -20.85 11.21
C MET A 387 7.98 -21.27 11.10
N THR A 388 7.05 -20.33 11.26
CA THR A 388 5.63 -20.59 10.96
C THR A 388 5.42 -20.65 9.45
N ALA A 389 4.33 -21.28 9.00
CA ALA A 389 4.01 -21.39 7.58
C ALA A 389 3.98 -20.01 6.87
N ASP A 390 3.37 -19.01 7.51
CA ASP A 390 3.28 -17.66 6.95
C ASP A 390 4.64 -16.93 6.93
N LYS A 391 5.46 -17.09 7.97
CA LYS A 391 6.84 -16.56 7.95
C LYS A 391 7.67 -17.22 6.86
N ARG A 392 7.52 -18.54 6.66
CA ARG A 392 8.21 -19.29 5.61
C ARG A 392 7.86 -18.75 4.22
N LYS A 393 6.58 -18.45 3.96
CA LYS A 393 6.13 -17.86 2.68
C LYS A 393 6.80 -16.52 2.38
N ILE A 394 6.81 -15.58 3.34
CA ILE A 394 7.45 -14.27 3.12
C ILE A 394 8.97 -14.39 3.01
N TYR A 395 9.59 -15.26 3.81
CA TYR A 395 11.03 -15.50 3.72
C TYR A 395 11.43 -16.12 2.37
N ASP A 396 10.71 -17.14 1.91
CA ASP A 396 10.93 -17.78 0.59
C ASP A 396 10.76 -16.76 -0.53
N LEU A 397 9.73 -15.92 -0.47
CA LEU A 397 9.51 -14.85 -1.45
C LEU A 397 10.73 -13.90 -1.52
N ILE A 398 11.26 -13.46 -0.37
CA ILE A 398 12.44 -12.59 -0.28
C ILE A 398 13.69 -13.29 -0.82
N VAL A 399 13.94 -14.55 -0.44
CA VAL A 399 15.09 -15.32 -0.89
C VAL A 399 15.03 -15.51 -2.41
N ARG A 400 13.91 -15.98 -2.95
CA ARG A 400 13.72 -16.19 -4.39
C ARG A 400 13.87 -14.91 -5.19
N ARG A 401 13.34 -13.78 -4.69
CA ARG A 401 13.53 -12.48 -5.34
C ARG A 401 15.00 -12.10 -5.35
N PHE A 402 15.69 -12.22 -4.22
CA PHE A 402 17.13 -11.94 -4.12
C PHE A 402 17.94 -12.77 -5.13
N LEU A 403 17.72 -14.09 -5.20
CA LEU A 403 18.37 -14.98 -6.18
C LEU A 403 18.08 -14.54 -7.63
N ALA A 404 16.81 -14.27 -7.94
CA ALA A 404 16.39 -13.85 -9.26
C ALA A 404 17.10 -12.56 -9.72
N THR A 405 17.41 -11.62 -8.81
CA THR A 405 18.09 -10.36 -9.19
C THR A 405 19.44 -10.58 -9.88
N PHE A 406 20.15 -11.68 -9.59
CA PHE A 406 21.45 -11.98 -10.20
C PHE A 406 21.35 -12.83 -11.47
N SER A 407 20.17 -13.38 -11.75
CA SER A 407 19.95 -14.29 -12.88
C SER A 407 19.84 -13.54 -14.21
N SER A 408 19.98 -14.26 -15.31
CA SER A 408 19.75 -13.75 -16.67
C SER A 408 18.27 -13.44 -16.95
N ASN A 409 18.04 -12.65 -18.00
CA ASN A 409 16.70 -12.32 -18.51
C ASN A 409 15.94 -13.58 -18.94
N ILE A 410 14.61 -13.56 -18.83
CA ILE A 410 13.77 -14.46 -19.64
C ILE A 410 13.92 -14.01 -21.09
N VAL A 411 14.15 -14.95 -22.00
CA VAL A 411 14.24 -14.69 -23.44
C VAL A 411 13.07 -15.40 -24.12
N LEU A 412 12.22 -14.62 -24.78
CA LEU A 412 11.09 -15.11 -25.56
C LEU A 412 11.36 -14.84 -27.04
N GLN A 413 11.07 -15.84 -27.87
CA GLN A 413 10.91 -15.62 -29.31
C GLN A 413 9.45 -15.22 -29.54
N SER A 414 9.25 -14.02 -30.06
CA SER A 414 7.94 -13.45 -30.36
C SER A 414 7.74 -13.39 -31.87
N LEU A 415 6.69 -14.04 -32.36
CA LEU A 415 6.21 -13.96 -33.72
C LEU A 415 4.95 -13.10 -33.73
N THR A 416 5.00 -11.96 -34.41
CA THR A 416 3.81 -11.14 -34.68
C THR A 416 3.46 -11.21 -36.15
N ILE A 417 2.27 -11.73 -36.44
CA ILE A 417 1.73 -11.94 -37.78
C ILE A 417 0.69 -10.86 -38.03
N TYR A 418 0.86 -10.11 -39.11
CA TYR A 418 -0.10 -9.11 -39.56
C TYR A 418 -0.85 -9.67 -40.77
N LEU A 419 -2.16 -9.81 -40.62
CA LEU A 419 -3.03 -10.38 -41.65
C LEU A 419 -4.00 -9.32 -42.15
N LYS A 420 -4.29 -9.37 -43.45
CA LYS A 420 -5.32 -8.57 -44.10
C LYS A 420 -6.45 -9.45 -44.60
N ILE A 421 -7.66 -9.00 -44.33
CA ILE A 421 -8.90 -9.59 -44.85
C ILE A 421 -9.71 -8.43 -45.42
N SER A 422 -9.93 -8.43 -46.74
CA SER A 422 -10.48 -7.28 -47.45
C SER A 422 -9.68 -5.99 -47.13
N ASN A 423 -10.30 -4.95 -46.59
CA ASN A 423 -9.66 -3.70 -46.15
C ASN A 423 -9.29 -3.67 -44.65
N TYR A 424 -9.48 -4.75 -43.90
CA TYR A 424 -9.27 -4.80 -42.45
C TYR A 424 -7.97 -5.52 -42.08
N ARG A 425 -7.28 -4.97 -41.07
CA ARG A 425 -6.01 -5.50 -40.57
C ARG A 425 -6.14 -6.14 -39.20
N PHE A 426 -5.48 -7.28 -39.06
CA PHE A 426 -5.49 -8.11 -37.87
C PHE A 426 -4.08 -8.49 -37.45
N ARG A 427 -3.93 -8.82 -36.17
CA ARG A 427 -2.69 -9.27 -35.54
C ARG A 427 -2.90 -10.62 -34.85
N LEU A 428 -1.92 -11.50 -35.00
CA LEU A 428 -1.74 -12.67 -34.14
C LEU A 428 -0.34 -12.61 -33.54
N LYS A 429 -0.25 -12.64 -32.22
CA LYS A 429 1.03 -12.65 -31.50
C LYS A 429 1.23 -13.99 -30.81
N LEU A 430 2.28 -14.70 -31.19
CA LEU A 430 2.70 -15.96 -30.59
C LEU A 430 4.04 -15.78 -29.90
N ARG A 431 4.21 -16.37 -28.72
CA ARG A 431 5.45 -16.32 -27.96
C ARG A 431 5.91 -17.73 -27.66
N LYS A 432 7.20 -17.99 -27.74
CA LYS A 432 7.84 -19.23 -27.27
C LYS A 432 8.93 -18.88 -26.28
N ILE A 433 9.00 -19.61 -25.16
CA ILE A 433 10.11 -19.43 -24.21
C ILE A 433 11.37 -20.06 -24.83
N TYR A 434 12.36 -19.22 -25.11
CA TYR A 434 13.67 -19.66 -25.58
C TYR A 434 14.60 -19.94 -24.40
N ALA A 435 14.63 -19.04 -23.42
CA ALA A 435 15.37 -19.24 -22.17
C ALA A 435 14.55 -18.79 -20.97
N LYS A 436 14.42 -19.66 -19.95
CA LYS A 436 13.64 -19.39 -18.74
C LYS A 436 14.28 -18.33 -17.83
N GLY A 437 15.59 -18.06 -17.93
CA GLY A 437 16.28 -17.05 -17.13
C GLY A 437 15.90 -17.08 -15.65
N TRP A 438 15.60 -15.89 -15.10
CA TRP A 438 15.23 -15.71 -13.69
C TRP A 438 13.92 -16.41 -13.26
N LEU A 439 13.08 -16.86 -14.19
CA LEU A 439 11.83 -17.58 -13.88
C LEU A 439 12.10 -18.91 -13.15
N LYS A 440 13.31 -19.48 -13.32
CA LYS A 440 13.77 -20.67 -12.58
C LYS A 440 13.84 -20.43 -11.07
N TYR A 441 14.17 -19.21 -10.66
CA TYR A 441 14.36 -18.83 -9.25
C TYR A 441 13.11 -18.17 -8.66
N TYR A 442 12.35 -17.42 -9.47
CA TYR A 442 11.14 -16.71 -9.06
C TYR A 442 9.93 -17.08 -9.95
N PRO A 443 9.27 -18.22 -9.70
CA PRO A 443 8.28 -18.84 -10.60
C PRO A 443 6.86 -18.26 -10.44
N TYR A 444 6.72 -16.97 -10.16
CA TYR A 444 5.41 -16.32 -9.91
C TYR A 444 4.91 -15.46 -11.07
N LEU A 445 5.72 -15.30 -12.13
CA LEU A 445 5.30 -14.64 -13.35
C LEU A 445 4.65 -15.66 -14.28
N ASN A 446 3.37 -15.48 -14.57
CA ASN A 446 2.71 -16.23 -15.63
C ASN A 446 3.01 -15.58 -16.99
N ILE A 447 3.41 -16.38 -17.97
CA ILE A 447 3.69 -15.96 -19.35
C ILE A 447 2.83 -16.83 -20.25
N ASP A 448 2.03 -16.21 -21.11
CA ASP A 448 1.32 -16.93 -22.16
C ASP A 448 2.31 -17.25 -23.29
N TYR A 449 2.52 -18.53 -23.56
CA TYR A 449 3.40 -19.02 -24.62
C TYR A 449 2.81 -20.25 -25.33
N VAL A 450 3.34 -20.54 -26.51
CA VAL A 450 3.08 -21.74 -27.30
C VAL A 450 4.35 -22.60 -27.35
N GLU A 451 4.19 -23.91 -27.46
CA GLU A 451 5.31 -24.85 -27.56
C GLU A 451 6.09 -24.67 -28.86
N ASN A 452 5.38 -24.46 -29.97
CA ASN A 452 5.95 -24.32 -31.30
C ASN A 452 5.33 -23.13 -32.03
N ILE A 453 6.20 -22.38 -32.71
CA ILE A 453 5.81 -21.31 -33.62
C ILE A 453 5.58 -21.96 -34.99
N PRO A 454 4.40 -21.77 -35.62
CA PRO A 454 4.13 -22.35 -36.93
C PRO A 454 5.04 -21.74 -37.99
N SER A 455 5.43 -22.56 -38.98
CA SER A 455 6.11 -22.06 -40.18
C SER A 455 5.09 -21.34 -41.06
N ILE A 456 5.37 -20.08 -41.39
CA ILE A 456 4.49 -19.22 -42.19
C ILE A 456 5.32 -18.25 -43.01
N ASP A 457 4.80 -17.88 -44.18
CA ASP A 457 5.48 -16.99 -45.12
C ASP A 457 4.64 -15.75 -45.44
N LYS A 458 5.34 -14.66 -45.76
CA LYS A 458 4.68 -13.44 -46.24
C LYS A 458 3.93 -13.75 -47.55
N GLY A 459 2.71 -13.24 -47.68
CA GLY A 459 1.84 -13.51 -48.82
C GLY A 459 1.03 -14.81 -48.73
N GLN A 460 1.34 -15.69 -47.78
CA GLN A 460 0.58 -16.92 -47.58
C GLN A 460 -0.89 -16.62 -47.24
N LYS A 461 -1.79 -17.39 -47.86
CA LYS A 461 -3.23 -17.35 -47.63
C LYS A 461 -3.61 -18.35 -46.53
N ILE A 462 -4.24 -17.86 -45.48
CA ILE A 462 -4.64 -18.65 -44.30
C ILE A 462 -6.16 -18.81 -44.29
N PRO A 463 -6.70 -20.05 -44.17
CA PRO A 463 -8.15 -20.27 -44.14
C PRO A 463 -8.84 -19.52 -43.01
N ILE A 464 -9.92 -18.80 -43.34
CA ILE A 464 -10.83 -18.23 -42.35
C ILE A 464 -11.84 -19.30 -41.95
N VAL A 465 -11.91 -19.61 -40.67
CA VAL A 465 -12.82 -20.64 -40.12
C VAL A 465 -14.10 -20.01 -39.60
N LYS A 466 -13.99 -18.86 -38.93
CA LYS A 466 -15.14 -18.18 -38.33
C LYS A 466 -14.89 -16.69 -38.23
N ALA A 467 -15.90 -15.88 -38.54
CA ALA A 467 -15.90 -14.45 -38.26
C ALA A 467 -17.20 -14.07 -37.57
N LYS A 468 -17.10 -13.32 -36.46
CA LYS A 468 -18.25 -12.82 -35.71
C LYS A 468 -17.98 -11.45 -35.12
N ILE A 469 -19.04 -10.67 -34.93
CA ILE A 469 -18.99 -9.47 -34.10
C ILE A 469 -19.01 -9.90 -32.63
N ILE A 470 -18.11 -9.32 -31.86
CA ILE A 470 -18.11 -9.38 -30.40
C ILE A 470 -18.48 -7.99 -29.89
N ILE A 471 -19.51 -7.95 -29.06
CA ILE A 471 -19.89 -6.74 -28.35
C ILE A 471 -18.97 -6.62 -27.13
N GLY A 472 -18.09 -5.64 -27.19
CA GLY A 472 -17.38 -5.12 -26.03
C GLY A 472 -18.20 -4.03 -25.35
N TYR A 473 -17.79 -3.67 -24.15
CA TYR A 473 -18.35 -2.55 -23.42
C TYR A 473 -17.23 -1.73 -22.83
N SER A 474 -17.40 -0.41 -22.80
CA SER A 474 -16.50 0.45 -22.03
C SER A 474 -16.49 -0.02 -20.57
N ARG A 475 -15.33 0.14 -19.91
CA ARG A 475 -15.13 -0.29 -18.52
C ARG A 475 -14.60 0.87 -17.70
N TYR A 476 -15.08 0.97 -16.47
CA TYR A 476 -14.44 1.81 -15.46
C TYR A 476 -13.27 1.06 -14.81
N GLY A 477 -12.08 1.65 -14.84
CA GLY A 477 -10.83 0.95 -14.55
C GLY A 477 -10.40 0.91 -13.08
N ARG A 478 -11.00 1.71 -12.18
CA ARG A 478 -10.45 1.94 -10.83
C ARG A 478 -11.23 1.15 -9.77
N THR A 479 -10.67 0.03 -9.33
CA THR A 479 -11.13 -0.66 -8.11
C THR A 479 -9.97 -0.87 -7.15
N TYR A 480 -10.25 -0.70 -5.86
CA TYR A 480 -9.24 -0.88 -4.83
C TYR A 480 -9.40 -2.20 -4.08
N ASN A 481 -8.26 -2.85 -3.88
CA ASN A 481 -8.02 -3.73 -2.74
C ASN A 481 -6.97 -3.04 -1.84
N LYS A 482 -6.65 -3.62 -0.68
CA LYS A 482 -5.68 -3.00 0.25
C LYS A 482 -4.31 -2.76 -0.39
N SER A 483 -3.86 -3.66 -1.28
CA SER A 483 -2.58 -3.54 -1.97
C SER A 483 -2.60 -2.45 -3.05
N SER A 484 -3.66 -2.36 -3.87
CA SER A 484 -3.74 -1.32 -4.91
C SER A 484 -3.98 0.06 -4.31
N LEU A 485 -4.66 0.15 -3.16
CA LEU A 485 -4.78 1.39 -2.40
C LEU A 485 -3.43 1.84 -1.83
N LEU A 486 -2.65 0.91 -1.27
CA LEU A 486 -1.28 1.21 -0.83
C LEU A 486 -0.40 1.70 -1.98
N LYS A 487 -0.49 1.05 -3.15
CA LYS A 487 0.25 1.47 -4.35
C LYS A 487 -0.19 2.83 -4.85
N TRP A 488 -1.48 3.17 -4.72
CA TRP A 488 -1.93 4.54 -4.98
C TRP A 488 -1.31 5.53 -3.99
N MET A 489 -1.34 5.26 -2.68
CA MET A 489 -0.72 6.13 -1.66
C MET A 489 0.78 6.36 -1.93
N GLU A 490 1.49 5.31 -2.35
CA GLU A 490 2.89 5.37 -2.79
C GLU A 490 3.04 6.25 -4.04
N GLY A 491 2.21 6.05 -5.06
CA GLY A 491 2.25 6.82 -6.31
C GLY A 491 1.96 8.31 -6.14
N VAL A 492 1.11 8.68 -5.17
CA VAL A 492 0.82 10.09 -4.85
C VAL A 492 1.66 10.65 -3.69
N ASN A 493 2.63 9.89 -3.18
CA ASN A 493 3.54 10.29 -2.10
C ASN A 493 2.83 10.76 -0.80
N ILE A 494 1.81 10.00 -0.36
CA ILE A 494 1.19 10.23 0.96
C ILE A 494 1.49 9.08 1.92
N GLY A 495 1.81 9.44 3.17
CA GLY A 495 2.37 8.52 4.15
C GLY A 495 3.72 7.95 3.73
N THR A 496 4.31 7.15 4.61
CA THR A 496 5.60 6.46 4.40
C THR A 496 5.39 4.96 4.25
N GLU A 497 6.40 4.25 3.75
CA GLU A 497 6.44 2.78 3.69
C GLU A 497 6.06 2.14 5.04
N SER A 498 6.44 2.79 6.15
CA SER A 498 6.16 2.34 7.51
C SER A 498 4.71 2.56 7.98
N THR A 499 4.00 3.54 7.43
CA THR A 499 2.69 4.01 7.97
C THR A 499 1.48 3.66 7.10
N ARG A 500 1.65 3.56 5.77
CA ARG A 500 0.53 3.34 4.82
C ARG A 500 -0.34 2.13 5.17
N ALA A 501 0.28 0.98 5.46
CA ALA A 501 -0.45 -0.24 5.79
C ALA A 501 -1.34 -0.07 7.03
N ARG A 502 -0.81 0.57 8.10
CA ARG A 502 -1.56 0.85 9.33
C ARG A 502 -2.69 1.86 9.11
N ILE A 503 -2.48 2.88 8.27
CA ILE A 503 -3.51 3.87 7.92
C ILE A 503 -4.65 3.20 7.16
N ILE A 504 -4.35 2.31 6.22
CA ILE A 504 -5.38 1.53 5.52
C ILE A 504 -6.17 0.71 6.54
N GLU A 505 -5.51 -0.06 7.40
CA GLU A 505 -6.22 -0.88 8.41
C GLU A 505 -7.05 -0.04 9.39
N SER A 506 -6.61 1.17 9.74
CA SER A 506 -7.39 2.06 10.62
C SER A 506 -8.73 2.47 9.99
N LEU A 507 -8.79 2.67 8.67
CA LEU A 507 -10.04 2.95 7.96
C LEU A 507 -11.05 1.79 8.07
N PHE A 508 -10.58 0.54 8.12
CA PHE A 508 -11.43 -0.63 8.34
C PHE A 508 -11.84 -0.75 9.80
N LEU A 509 -10.90 -0.60 10.74
CA LEU A 509 -11.17 -0.70 12.19
C LEU A 509 -12.16 0.37 12.67
N ARG A 510 -12.14 1.55 12.05
CA ARG A 510 -13.08 2.66 12.35
C ARG A 510 -14.43 2.51 11.64
N GLY A 511 -14.61 1.46 10.84
CA GLY A 511 -15.86 1.19 10.14
C GLY A 511 -16.15 2.13 8.98
N TYR A 512 -15.15 2.81 8.42
CA TYR A 512 -15.30 3.66 7.22
C TYR A 512 -15.25 2.85 5.93
N LEU A 513 -14.42 1.81 5.94
CA LEU A 513 -14.26 0.87 4.84
C LEU A 513 -14.58 -0.55 5.30
N LYS A 514 -15.03 -1.39 4.37
CA LYS A 514 -15.25 -2.82 4.58
C LYS A 514 -14.75 -3.63 3.38
N THR A 515 -14.49 -4.91 3.59
CA THR A 515 -14.11 -5.82 2.50
C THR A 515 -15.33 -6.61 2.04
N VAL A 516 -15.64 -6.56 0.75
CA VAL A 516 -16.71 -7.33 0.11
C VAL A 516 -16.14 -8.03 -1.11
N LYS A 517 -16.18 -9.37 -1.13
CA LYS A 517 -15.64 -10.21 -2.23
C LYS A 517 -14.20 -9.83 -2.64
N GLY A 518 -13.34 -9.56 -1.66
CA GLY A 518 -11.93 -9.20 -1.88
C GLY A 518 -11.68 -7.75 -2.33
N LYS A 519 -12.72 -6.93 -2.47
CA LYS A 519 -12.64 -5.50 -2.83
C LYS A 519 -12.96 -4.61 -1.63
N ILE A 520 -12.47 -3.38 -1.68
CA ILE A 520 -12.84 -2.33 -0.72
C ILE A 520 -14.19 -1.76 -1.13
N GLU A 521 -15.10 -1.64 -0.16
CA GLU A 521 -16.32 -0.85 -0.26
C GLU A 521 -16.39 0.19 0.86
N VAL A 522 -16.99 1.34 0.57
CA VAL A 522 -17.24 2.42 1.52
C VAL A 522 -18.52 2.14 2.30
N THR A 523 -18.50 2.34 3.61
CA THR A 523 -19.68 2.18 4.47
C THR A 523 -20.54 3.46 4.46
N PRO A 524 -21.81 3.41 4.89
CA PRO A 524 -22.61 4.64 5.08
C PRO A 524 -21.89 5.70 5.93
N LEU A 525 -21.19 5.26 6.99
CA LEU A 525 -20.39 6.15 7.84
C LEU A 525 -19.19 6.73 7.08
N GLY A 526 -18.52 5.94 6.25
CA GLY A 526 -17.42 6.41 5.40
C GLY A 526 -17.88 7.49 4.42
N TYR A 527 -19.06 7.35 3.81
CA TYR A 527 -19.63 8.38 2.94
C TYR A 527 -19.94 9.67 3.72
N ALA A 528 -20.64 9.57 4.85
CA ALA A 528 -21.01 10.74 5.66
C ALA A 528 -19.77 11.48 6.20
N ILE A 529 -18.76 10.75 6.69
CA ILE A 529 -17.49 11.35 7.12
C ILE A 529 -16.81 12.06 5.97
N SER A 530 -16.79 11.45 4.78
CA SER A 530 -16.17 12.05 3.60
C SER A 530 -16.85 13.35 3.19
N GLU A 531 -18.18 13.39 3.21
CA GLU A 531 -18.96 14.58 2.84
C GLU A 531 -18.80 15.72 3.86
N VAL A 532 -18.78 15.40 5.16
CA VAL A 532 -18.47 16.38 6.20
C VAL A 532 -17.03 16.89 6.07
N LEU A 533 -16.06 16.02 5.85
CA LEU A 533 -14.65 16.42 5.67
C LEU A 533 -14.47 17.27 4.41
N GLU A 534 -15.10 16.92 3.31
CA GLU A 534 -15.03 17.69 2.06
C GLU A 534 -15.66 19.08 2.21
N ARG A 535 -16.78 19.19 2.94
CA ARG A 535 -17.51 20.45 3.13
C ARG A 535 -16.80 21.40 4.10
N TYR A 536 -16.26 20.87 5.21
CA TYR A 536 -15.81 21.71 6.33
C TYR A 536 -14.30 21.62 6.61
N PHE A 537 -13.61 20.61 6.07
CA PHE A 537 -12.19 20.35 6.32
C PHE A 537 -11.45 20.04 5.01
N LYS A 538 -11.75 20.79 3.94
CA LYS A 538 -11.26 20.54 2.58
C LYS A 538 -9.73 20.44 2.48
N ASP A 539 -9.02 21.23 3.28
CA ASP A 539 -7.56 21.16 3.35
C ASP A 539 -7.07 19.78 3.82
N LEU A 540 -7.74 19.18 4.80
CA LEU A 540 -7.41 17.86 5.33
C LEU A 540 -7.69 16.73 4.33
N THR A 541 -8.62 16.93 3.40
CA THR A 541 -8.92 15.95 2.35
C THR A 541 -7.99 16.04 1.14
N SER A 542 -7.13 17.06 1.08
CA SER A 542 -6.23 17.30 -0.04
C SER A 542 -4.98 16.42 0.01
N VAL A 543 -4.74 15.71 -1.11
CA VAL A 543 -3.46 15.02 -1.37
C VAL A 543 -2.32 16.02 -1.44
N GLU A 544 -2.56 17.21 -1.99
CA GLU A 544 -1.54 18.25 -2.17
C GLU A 544 -1.03 18.78 -0.82
N LEU A 545 -1.93 19.10 0.11
CA LEU A 545 -1.53 19.53 1.45
C LEU A 545 -0.74 18.43 2.17
N THR A 546 -1.19 17.18 2.04
CA THR A 546 -0.49 16.03 2.63
C THR A 546 0.93 15.89 2.08
N ARG A 547 1.12 16.07 0.77
CA ARG A 547 2.43 16.09 0.12
C ARG A 547 3.28 17.28 0.56
N LYS A 548 2.68 18.47 0.71
CA LYS A 548 3.37 19.66 1.23
C LYS A 548 3.98 19.34 2.60
N PHE A 549 3.20 18.71 3.49
CA PHE A 549 3.72 18.27 4.78
C PHE A 549 4.86 17.24 4.65
N GLU A 550 4.73 16.19 3.83
CA GLU A 550 5.84 15.23 3.65
C GLU A 550 7.11 15.88 3.07
N LYS A 551 6.96 16.88 2.19
CA LYS A 551 8.09 17.68 1.69
C LYS A 551 8.74 18.48 2.82
N MET A 552 7.94 19.17 3.63
CA MET A 552 8.43 19.95 4.77
C MET A 552 9.18 19.07 5.78
N LEU A 553 8.75 17.83 5.99
CA LEU A 553 9.50 16.87 6.82
C LEU A 553 10.88 16.53 6.23
N ASN A 554 11.00 16.42 4.92
CA ASN A 554 12.31 16.25 4.27
C ASN A 554 13.15 17.52 4.36
N ASP A 555 12.55 18.70 4.21
CA ASP A 555 13.23 19.98 4.37
C ASP A 555 13.81 20.14 5.80
N ILE A 556 13.13 19.62 6.84
CA ILE A 556 13.70 19.51 8.21
C ILE A 556 14.93 18.60 8.24
N ARG A 557 14.85 17.41 7.60
CA ARG A 557 15.98 16.46 7.57
C ARG A 557 17.22 17.03 6.90
N GLU A 558 17.02 17.88 5.91
CA GLU A 558 18.08 18.58 5.18
C GLU A 558 18.46 19.92 5.83
N ARG A 559 17.88 20.24 7.00
CA ARG A 559 18.12 21.46 7.78
C ARG A 559 17.77 22.76 7.05
N ARG A 560 16.83 22.71 6.09
CA ARG A 560 16.35 23.89 5.36
C ARG A 560 15.29 24.67 6.13
N VAL A 561 14.48 23.98 6.96
CA VAL A 561 13.37 24.57 7.73
C VAL A 561 13.38 24.01 9.15
N ARG A 562 12.94 24.80 10.13
CA ARG A 562 12.79 24.35 11.53
C ARG A 562 11.39 23.79 11.79
N ARG A 563 11.33 22.79 12.67
CA ARG A 563 10.08 22.15 13.08
C ARG A 563 9.08 23.15 13.68
N GLU A 564 9.55 24.08 14.51
CA GLU A 564 8.72 25.04 15.24
C GLU A 564 7.92 25.93 14.28
N ASP A 565 8.56 26.35 13.18
CA ASP A 565 7.94 27.21 12.16
C ASP A 565 6.80 26.46 11.45
N ILE A 566 7.02 25.17 11.14
CA ILE A 566 6.04 24.29 10.48
C ILE A 566 4.84 24.01 11.39
N VAL A 567 5.10 23.69 12.66
CA VAL A 567 4.07 23.45 13.65
C VAL A 567 3.23 24.72 13.86
N LYS A 568 3.87 25.89 13.92
CA LYS A 568 3.17 27.19 14.04
C LYS A 568 2.27 27.46 12.84
N GLU A 569 2.77 27.27 11.60
CA GLU A 569 1.96 27.40 10.38
C GLU A 569 0.73 26.47 10.44
N SER A 570 0.93 25.21 10.83
CA SER A 570 -0.16 24.25 10.95
C SER A 570 -1.20 24.63 12.02
N LYS A 571 -0.78 25.20 13.16
CA LYS A 571 -1.70 25.69 14.20
C LYS A 571 -2.56 26.85 13.69
N ASN A 572 -2.00 27.75 12.90
CA ASN A 572 -2.72 28.88 12.32
C ASN A 572 -3.78 28.40 11.31
N ILE A 573 -3.40 27.52 10.39
CA ILE A 573 -4.35 26.92 9.41
C ILE A 573 -5.52 26.26 10.15
N LEU A 574 -5.18 25.41 11.13
CA LEU A 574 -6.17 24.64 11.87
C LEU A 574 -7.09 25.52 12.73
N SER A 575 -6.57 26.61 13.31
CA SER A 575 -7.37 27.59 14.06
C SER A 575 -8.50 28.17 13.22
N ASN A 576 -8.18 28.62 12.00
CA ASN A 576 -9.15 29.24 11.11
C ASN A 576 -10.27 28.26 10.73
N ILE A 577 -9.91 27.04 10.33
CA ILE A 577 -10.87 25.98 9.97
C ILE A 577 -11.79 25.64 11.15
N LEU A 578 -11.25 25.52 12.37
CA LEU A 578 -12.04 25.14 13.53
C LEU A 578 -12.93 26.26 14.07
N LEU A 579 -12.59 27.53 13.83
CA LEU A 579 -13.47 28.65 14.14
C LEU A 579 -14.71 28.63 13.25
N GLU A 580 -14.54 28.36 11.95
CA GLU A 580 -15.64 28.28 10.98
C GLU A 580 -16.55 27.06 11.20
N PHE A 581 -16.01 25.95 11.73
CA PHE A 581 -16.80 24.73 11.94
C PHE A 581 -17.76 24.80 13.15
N LYS A 582 -17.77 25.87 13.94
CA LYS A 582 -18.63 25.96 15.12
C LYS A 582 -20.12 26.19 14.77
N ASP A 583 -20.96 26.08 15.80
CA ASP A 583 -22.39 26.41 15.74
C ASP A 583 -23.17 25.73 14.61
N LYS A 584 -23.71 26.50 13.66
CA LYS A 584 -24.57 25.98 12.59
C LYS A 584 -23.84 24.97 11.71
N ALA A 585 -22.53 25.11 11.51
CA ALA A 585 -21.73 24.16 10.74
C ALA A 585 -21.62 22.81 11.48
N ALA A 586 -21.27 22.84 12.76
CA ALA A 586 -21.20 21.65 13.62
C ALA A 586 -22.57 20.96 13.75
N GLU A 587 -23.66 21.71 13.84
CA GLU A 587 -25.01 21.15 13.92
C GLU A 587 -25.38 20.39 12.64
N LYS A 588 -25.19 21.01 11.46
CA LYS A 588 -25.44 20.36 10.16
C LYS A 588 -24.59 19.10 9.98
N ALA A 589 -23.29 19.18 10.29
CA ALA A 589 -22.41 18.02 10.26
C ALA A 589 -22.85 16.92 11.25
N GLY A 590 -23.30 17.32 12.45
CA GLY A 590 -23.78 16.43 13.48
C GLY A 590 -25.00 15.64 13.04
N ILE A 591 -25.99 16.30 12.42
CA ILE A 591 -27.20 15.67 11.88
C ILE A 591 -26.84 14.63 10.82
N GLU A 592 -25.98 15.00 9.86
CA GLU A 592 -25.55 14.11 8.76
C GLU A 592 -24.87 12.83 9.29
N LEU A 593 -23.95 13.00 10.24
CA LEU A 593 -23.26 11.88 10.90
C LEU A 593 -24.21 11.04 11.77
N ALA A 594 -25.11 11.68 12.51
CA ALA A 594 -26.06 11.00 13.39
C ALA A 594 -27.08 10.15 12.61
N LYS A 595 -27.52 10.61 11.43
CA LYS A 595 -28.36 9.82 10.52
C LYS A 595 -27.62 8.59 10.03
N SER A 596 -26.36 8.74 9.59
CA SER A 596 -25.52 7.62 9.15
C SER A 596 -25.25 6.60 10.26
N LEU A 597 -25.12 7.07 11.51
CA LEU A 597 -24.98 6.25 12.72
C LEU A 597 -26.32 5.70 13.25
N LYS A 598 -27.45 6.01 12.60
CA LYS A 598 -28.81 5.59 12.99
C LYS A 598 -29.25 6.08 14.37
N TYR A 599 -28.77 7.24 14.80
CA TYR A 599 -29.23 7.88 16.05
C TYR A 599 -30.38 8.85 15.83
N ILE A 600 -30.49 9.38 14.63
CA ILE A 600 -31.62 10.20 14.18
C ILE A 600 -32.26 9.44 13.01
N PRO A 601 -33.59 9.30 12.98
CA PRO A 601 -34.27 8.70 11.84
C PRO A 601 -34.04 9.53 10.58
N VAL A 602 -34.03 8.84 9.44
CA VAL A 602 -34.15 9.50 8.14
C VAL A 602 -35.64 9.71 7.89
N GLU A 603 -36.06 10.97 7.79
CA GLU A 603 -37.46 11.36 7.56
C GLU A 603 -37.93 10.94 6.16
N ASN A 604 -37.27 11.47 5.13
CA ASN A 604 -37.57 11.16 3.73
C ASN A 604 -36.59 10.11 3.20
N LYS A 605 -37.12 8.95 2.81
CA LYS A 605 -36.33 7.78 2.40
C LYS A 605 -36.40 7.56 0.90
N CYS A 606 -35.25 7.23 0.33
CA CYS A 606 -35.14 6.87 -1.08
C CYS A 606 -35.90 5.57 -1.34
N THR A 607 -36.79 5.57 -2.33
CA THR A 607 -37.61 4.41 -2.70
C THR A 607 -36.77 3.17 -3.04
N ILE A 608 -35.52 3.36 -3.49
CA ILE A 608 -34.62 2.28 -3.86
C ILE A 608 -33.81 1.72 -2.68
N CYS A 609 -33.25 2.59 -1.83
CA CYS A 609 -32.22 2.18 -0.85
C CYS A 609 -32.46 2.64 0.58
N GLY A 610 -33.50 3.44 0.84
CA GLY A 610 -33.83 3.94 2.16
C GLY A 610 -32.92 5.06 2.69
N ASN A 611 -31.91 5.50 1.93
CA ASN A 611 -31.08 6.66 2.28
C ASN A 611 -31.87 7.96 2.22
N GLU A 612 -31.37 9.00 2.87
CA GLU A 612 -32.01 10.31 2.90
C GLU A 612 -32.22 10.93 1.52
N VAL A 613 -33.39 11.55 1.37
CA VAL A 613 -33.83 12.31 0.20
C VAL A 613 -34.00 13.76 0.62
N LEU A 614 -33.35 14.68 -0.09
CA LEU A 614 -33.56 16.12 0.12
C LEU A 614 -34.82 16.60 -0.60
N GLU A 615 -35.07 16.07 -1.81
CA GLU A 615 -36.21 16.44 -2.66
C GLU A 615 -36.59 15.25 -3.57
N GLY A 616 -37.88 15.06 -3.82
CA GLY A 616 -38.40 13.96 -4.65
C GLY A 616 -38.41 12.60 -3.94
N SER A 617 -38.16 11.52 -4.68
CA SER A 617 -38.23 10.13 -4.19
C SER A 617 -36.88 9.40 -4.16
N LEU A 618 -35.80 10.04 -4.63
CA LEU A 618 -34.48 9.41 -4.81
C LEU A 618 -33.38 10.15 -4.04
N CYS A 619 -32.49 9.40 -3.40
CA CYS A 619 -31.30 9.99 -2.79
C CYS A 619 -30.39 10.59 -3.87
N LYS A 620 -29.50 11.51 -3.48
CA LYS A 620 -28.55 12.19 -4.39
C LYS A 620 -27.84 11.25 -5.38
N ASN A 621 -27.44 10.07 -4.93
CA ASN A 621 -26.73 9.09 -5.76
C ASN A 621 -27.64 8.41 -6.79
N HIS A 622 -28.88 8.06 -6.42
CA HIS A 622 -29.85 7.46 -7.34
C HIS A 622 -30.45 8.50 -8.29
N SER A 623 -30.67 9.73 -7.83
CA SER A 623 -31.08 10.83 -8.70
C SER A 623 -30.03 11.09 -9.78
N ARG A 624 -28.74 11.20 -9.41
CA ARG A 624 -27.67 11.34 -10.39
C ARG A 624 -27.54 10.13 -11.33
N ALA A 625 -27.80 8.92 -10.82
CA ALA A 625 -27.80 7.72 -11.66
C ALA A 625 -28.96 7.73 -12.67
N LEU A 626 -30.13 8.24 -12.29
CA LEU A 626 -31.28 8.42 -13.17
C LEU A 626 -30.97 9.42 -14.29
N GLU A 627 -30.46 10.60 -13.95
CA GLU A 627 -30.03 11.62 -14.92
C GLU A 627 -29.06 11.04 -15.96
N LEU A 628 -27.98 10.39 -15.49
CA LEU A 628 -26.98 9.78 -16.37
C LEU A 628 -27.57 8.67 -17.24
N LEU A 629 -28.51 7.90 -16.70
CA LEU A 629 -29.14 6.80 -17.43
C LEU A 629 -30.01 7.31 -18.58
N THR A 630 -30.74 8.39 -18.35
CA THR A 630 -31.52 9.14 -19.36
C THR A 630 -30.60 9.79 -20.41
N GLU A 631 -29.56 10.49 -19.98
CA GLU A 631 -28.56 11.10 -20.89
C GLU A 631 -27.90 10.05 -21.79
N LYS A 632 -27.56 8.88 -21.22
CA LYS A 632 -26.78 7.86 -21.94
C LYS A 632 -27.59 6.98 -22.88
N TYR A 633 -28.92 7.00 -22.77
CA TYR A 633 -29.80 6.29 -23.69
C TYR A 633 -29.70 6.81 -25.12
N LYS A 634 -29.64 8.13 -25.32
CA LYS A 634 -29.44 8.72 -26.67
C LYS A 634 -28.17 8.18 -27.34
N VAL A 635 -27.11 7.98 -26.56
CA VAL A 635 -25.86 7.38 -27.04
C VAL A 635 -26.08 5.91 -27.41
N TRP A 636 -26.79 5.14 -26.60
CA TRP A 636 -27.09 3.73 -26.90
C TRP A 636 -27.95 3.55 -28.15
N VAL A 637 -28.98 4.38 -28.35
CA VAL A 637 -29.81 4.38 -29.57
C VAL A 637 -28.93 4.65 -30.79
N ASN A 638 -28.11 5.70 -30.76
CA ASN A 638 -27.20 6.02 -31.86
C ASN A 638 -26.17 4.91 -32.15
N VAL A 639 -25.67 4.23 -31.11
CA VAL A 639 -24.68 3.16 -31.24
C VAL A 639 -25.31 1.86 -31.78
N LEU A 640 -26.54 1.54 -31.41
CA LEU A 640 -27.24 0.30 -31.81
C LEU A 640 -28.10 0.46 -33.07
N GLY A 641 -28.43 1.68 -33.48
CA GLY A 641 -29.38 1.99 -34.53
C GLY A 641 -30.82 2.03 -34.00
N THR A 642 -31.28 0.91 -33.43
CA THR A 642 -32.58 0.80 -32.75
C THR A 642 -32.38 0.17 -31.37
N CYS A 643 -32.96 0.80 -30.35
CA CYS A 643 -32.99 0.28 -28.98
C CYS A 643 -34.14 0.97 -28.26
N SER A 644 -35.15 0.21 -27.82
CA SER A 644 -36.21 0.77 -26.98
C SER A 644 -35.68 1.09 -25.59
N TRP A 645 -36.38 1.99 -24.87
CA TRP A 645 -36.03 2.33 -23.50
C TRP A 645 -36.01 1.10 -22.59
N LYS A 646 -37.01 0.22 -22.74
CA LYS A 646 -37.12 -1.03 -21.98
C LYS A 646 -35.92 -1.96 -22.23
N GLU A 647 -35.54 -2.20 -23.48
CA GLU A 647 -34.39 -3.05 -23.83
C GLU A 647 -33.07 -2.49 -23.26
N TYR A 648 -32.88 -1.17 -23.34
CA TYR A 648 -31.73 -0.50 -22.76
C TYR A 648 -31.64 -0.74 -21.25
N LEU A 649 -32.74 -0.50 -20.52
CA LEU A 649 -32.82 -0.73 -19.08
C LEU A 649 -32.58 -2.19 -18.70
N GLU A 650 -33.17 -3.14 -19.42
CA GLU A 650 -32.97 -4.57 -19.20
C GLU A 650 -31.50 -4.97 -19.42
N LYS A 651 -30.83 -4.37 -20.40
CA LYS A 651 -29.41 -4.63 -20.64
C LYS A 651 -28.55 -4.05 -19.54
N ILE A 652 -28.74 -2.77 -19.21
CA ILE A 652 -27.95 -2.08 -18.18
C ILE A 652 -28.08 -2.74 -16.82
N SER A 653 -29.30 -3.12 -16.42
CA SER A 653 -29.57 -3.79 -15.13
C SER A 653 -28.89 -5.15 -14.97
N LYS A 654 -28.66 -5.88 -16.07
CA LYS A 654 -28.01 -7.20 -16.07
C LYS A 654 -26.50 -7.16 -16.25
N LEU A 655 -25.94 -6.08 -16.82
CA LEU A 655 -24.50 -5.94 -17.05
C LEU A 655 -23.73 -5.72 -15.72
N ASN A 656 -22.91 -6.68 -15.30
CA ASN A 656 -22.10 -6.58 -14.07
C ASN A 656 -21.12 -5.40 -14.04
N ILE A 657 -20.77 -4.86 -15.21
CA ILE A 657 -19.92 -3.67 -15.37
C ILE A 657 -20.67 -2.36 -15.15
N SER A 658 -22.01 -2.37 -15.25
CA SER A 658 -22.84 -1.22 -14.91
C SER A 658 -22.76 -0.94 -13.42
N GLY A 659 -22.65 0.33 -13.09
CA GLY A 659 -22.57 0.81 -11.72
C GLY A 659 -23.75 0.33 -10.88
N LYS A 660 -23.50 0.08 -9.59
CA LYS A 660 -24.52 -0.44 -8.67
C LYS A 660 -25.77 0.44 -8.65
N TRP A 661 -25.61 1.75 -8.48
CA TRP A 661 -26.74 2.69 -8.41
C TRP A 661 -27.49 2.77 -9.74
N VAL A 662 -26.76 2.76 -10.85
CA VAL A 662 -27.36 2.69 -12.21
C VAL A 662 -28.23 1.45 -12.37
N ARG A 663 -27.73 0.26 -11.98
CA ARG A 663 -28.49 -0.99 -12.06
C ARG A 663 -29.74 -0.96 -11.18
N GLU A 664 -29.62 -0.42 -9.97
CA GLU A 664 -30.74 -0.30 -9.05
C GLU A 664 -31.82 0.64 -9.60
N VAL A 665 -31.44 1.80 -10.16
CA VAL A 665 -32.40 2.71 -10.84
C VAL A 665 -33.05 2.01 -12.02
N ALA A 666 -32.27 1.37 -12.88
CA ALA A 666 -32.82 0.67 -14.05
C ALA A 666 -33.85 -0.40 -13.66
N GLN A 667 -33.57 -1.17 -12.61
CA GLN A 667 -34.50 -2.17 -12.08
C GLN A 667 -35.75 -1.53 -11.46
N ALA A 668 -35.61 -0.41 -10.77
CA ALA A 668 -36.73 0.29 -10.17
C ALA A 668 -37.69 0.86 -11.24
N ILE A 669 -37.16 1.40 -12.35
CA ILE A 669 -37.98 1.84 -13.49
C ILE A 669 -38.69 0.64 -14.14
N LEU A 670 -37.99 -0.47 -14.39
CA LEU A 670 -38.58 -1.68 -14.98
C LEU A 670 -39.69 -2.30 -14.13
N LYS A 671 -39.68 -2.07 -12.81
CA LYS A 671 -40.70 -2.54 -11.87
C LYS A 671 -41.84 -1.54 -11.66
N GLY A 672 -41.78 -0.34 -12.27
CA GLY A 672 -42.77 0.72 -12.09
C GLY A 672 -42.68 1.47 -10.76
N TYR A 673 -41.57 1.37 -10.02
CA TYR A 673 -41.37 2.12 -8.77
C TYR A 673 -40.95 3.57 -9.00
N ILE A 674 -40.48 3.88 -10.21
CA ILE A 674 -40.02 5.20 -10.63
C ILE A 674 -40.49 5.40 -12.07
N GLU A 675 -41.14 6.52 -12.33
CA GLU A 675 -41.50 6.92 -13.69
C GLU A 675 -40.37 7.73 -14.32
N ALA A 676 -39.86 7.24 -15.44
CA ALA A 676 -38.92 7.97 -16.27
C ALA A 676 -39.01 7.42 -17.70
N ASN A 677 -39.38 8.28 -18.65
CA ASN A 677 -39.35 7.96 -20.06
C ASN A 677 -38.69 9.13 -20.83
N PRO A 678 -37.51 8.93 -21.43
CA PRO A 678 -36.87 9.94 -22.27
C PRO A 678 -37.47 10.08 -23.68
N GLN A 679 -38.43 9.23 -24.04
CA GLN A 679 -39.10 9.24 -25.35
C GLN A 679 -40.32 10.14 -25.36
#